data_AF-A0A2S8CHI6-F1
#
_entry.id   AF-A0A2S8CHI6-F1
#
_cell.length_a   1.000
_cell.length_b   1.000
_cell.length_c   1.000
_cell.angle_alpha   90.00
_cell.angle_beta   90.00
_cell.angle_gamma   90.00
#
_symmetry.space_group_name_H-M   'P 1'
#
loop_
_entity.id
_entity.type
_entity.pdbx_description
1 polymer ?
#
loop_
_entity_poly.entity_id
_entity_poly.type
_entity_poly.pdbx_seq_one_letter_code
_entity_poly.pdbx_strand_id
1 'polypeptide(L)'
;MTAAELNGVNQLWEVLEDDVNNADPTTSKIDVGLLELININLGQISLPLLGDGGLLQFVMNDAQVGALNEFAHAQSPTQAIGAVGVVSDSGGLELTQPGEGANATINILSLLDLQNTVIAESIIDEARLSLGAVSAGAIKPSQNLDDSEALNCAENYTEFDYSKLDPDEDLFGDEEILEQEDGRICSSYQIADAELVISSPLVGGLVSDLGATLKVLLGGVENTLNGLLGSEGVLGAVGLILGPVLSATVEANIDEDTIIDSLLIEPLTSSDGLVTIDLTSEEAGTGLIKIDLEKLHTDGLNQLDPNTSLLTGEQLSKITDSITNLLTASAVEEPNGLNAKLDHIIRGQEQDRKGGLYATEIEIAVCGVLCLLRLDFTATLGGLLTGAQGTSDRAEYEANPYDFYHRAGLLSLAVELIAPLLGTVGEIVEGILFGNDEDPGGLLSGLITNLQTGVVSPLLNSLNPALTQVLDPIANIIVNRQTLTEVEHGTVFTVSALELNVLDLGAPASDVIHLPLATAAVMAQNWKPREMQINIAKQGDGRNLHNGGYTYDLRCFNGETPIFESELIDYPSDNVGEGFEYSDNSGELRLVGASGFTTDVQLPEGATCQLSSNPSLSDEKFAALRPTGTTPSRTPYTYFLNTDEQGLHVSTSESSWESIDGLESINTDVVEDGWKQHAINITVPAQSDEIQFNIVHSYDIDTRAIEVIAVTDGEEPAAPYVFEYSIDEGATWQLVEDNLTTDVLLIDGTSLEPIQVLVREQLPDPAPDVRWVLREPETPLKSDSENGYSTTEFFNANHGIDEDSPTTPNLQLIATNGVPISFDFSAMLPDTGRKTLVWILGLGLLSALGALIMHLRGRND
;
A
#
# COMPACT_ATOMS: atom_id res chain seq x y z
N MET A 1 -3.50 5.01 20.28
CA MET A 1 -2.10 4.87 20.72
C MET A 1 -1.34 4.42 19.49
N THR A 2 -0.35 5.16 19.00
CA THR A 2 0.40 4.77 17.80
C THR A 2 1.36 3.64 18.18
N ALA A 3 1.31 2.53 17.43
CA ALA A 3 2.26 1.45 17.53
C ALA A 3 3.69 2.02 17.58
N ALA A 4 4.59 1.37 18.32
CA ALA A 4 6.01 1.71 18.27
C ALA A 4 6.58 1.21 16.94
N GLU A 5 6.15 1.81 15.83
CA GLU A 5 6.70 1.56 14.51
C GLU A 5 8.07 2.22 14.44
N LEU A 6 9.10 1.38 14.38
CA LEU A 6 10.39 1.77 13.89
C LEU A 6 10.23 2.02 12.38
N ASN A 7 10.15 3.29 11.98
CA ASN A 7 10.10 3.64 10.57
C ASN A 7 11.34 3.09 9.87
N GLY A 8 11.14 2.06 9.04
CA GLY A 8 12.16 1.49 8.17
C GLY A 8 12.46 2.40 6.97
N VAL A 9 13.20 1.88 5.99
CA VAL A 9 13.41 2.58 4.72
C VAL A 9 12.10 2.75 3.97
N ASN A 10 11.86 3.99 3.56
CA ASN A 10 10.75 4.35 2.70
C ASN A 10 11.32 4.98 1.44
N GLN A 11 10.76 4.62 0.29
CA GLN A 11 10.95 5.36 -0.94
C GLN A 11 9.59 5.85 -1.41
N LEU A 12 9.46 7.16 -1.53
CA LEU A 12 8.28 7.81 -2.05
C LEU A 12 8.57 8.33 -3.44
N TRP A 13 7.56 8.29 -4.28
CA TRP A 13 7.60 8.90 -5.59
C TRP A 13 7.04 10.33 -5.45
N GLU A 14 7.94 11.32 -5.34
CA GLU A 14 7.61 12.66 -4.82
C GLU A 14 6.95 13.62 -5.83
N VAL A 15 7.04 13.37 -7.16
CA VAL A 15 6.53 14.31 -8.20
C VAL A 15 6.03 13.57 -9.45
N LEU A 16 4.80 13.88 -9.90
CA LEU A 16 4.15 13.36 -11.13
C LEU A 16 4.83 13.71 -12.45
N GLU A 17 5.60 14.79 -12.48
CA GLU A 17 6.20 15.37 -13.68
C GLU A 17 7.48 14.64 -14.18
N ASP A 18 7.98 13.62 -13.48
CA ASP A 18 9.24 12.93 -13.83
C ASP A 18 8.96 11.45 -14.15
N ASP A 19 8.68 11.16 -15.43
CA ASP A 19 8.39 9.82 -15.99
C ASP A 19 9.55 8.80 -15.83
N VAL A 20 10.66 9.23 -15.19
CA VAL A 20 11.83 8.41 -14.86
C VAL A 20 12.36 8.82 -13.47
N ASN A 21 11.64 8.46 -12.42
CA ASN A 21 12.29 8.29 -11.11
C ASN A 21 13.11 6.99 -11.15
N ASN A 22 14.17 7.00 -11.95
CA ASN A 22 15.19 5.96 -12.05
C ASN A 22 16.10 5.98 -10.81
N ALA A 23 15.50 6.20 -9.64
CA ALA A 23 16.18 6.26 -8.37
C ALA A 23 16.53 4.83 -7.96
N ASP A 24 17.83 4.59 -7.76
CA ASP A 24 18.31 3.33 -7.20
C ASP A 24 17.50 2.96 -5.94
N PRO A 25 17.26 1.66 -5.68
CA PRO A 25 16.50 1.22 -4.53
C PRO A 25 17.07 1.77 -3.22
N THR A 26 16.19 2.18 -2.31
CA THR A 26 16.61 2.59 -0.97
C THR A 26 16.86 1.34 -0.14
N THR A 27 18.07 1.23 0.38
CA THR A 27 18.48 0.11 1.24
C THR A 27 19.06 0.62 2.54
N SER A 28 18.82 -0.10 3.62
CA SER A 28 19.42 0.17 4.93
C SER A 28 19.83 -1.13 5.59
N LYS A 29 20.83 -1.04 6.47
CA LYS A 29 21.15 -2.07 7.45
C LYS A 29 20.63 -1.58 8.79
N ILE A 30 19.84 -2.41 9.47
CA ILE A 30 19.33 -2.07 10.80
C ILE A 30 20.53 -1.94 11.78
N ASP A 31 20.74 -0.74 12.32
CA ASP A 31 21.76 -0.47 13.33
C ASP A 31 21.23 -0.86 14.71
N VAL A 32 21.55 -2.08 15.15
CA VAL A 32 21.10 -2.66 16.41
C VAL A 32 21.54 -1.82 17.63
N GLY A 33 22.64 -1.06 17.53
CA GLY A 33 23.12 -0.20 18.61
C GLY A 33 22.26 1.04 18.87
N LEU A 34 21.44 1.46 17.89
CA LEU A 34 20.46 2.53 18.04
C LEU A 34 19.15 2.04 18.67
N LEU A 35 18.86 0.74 18.55
CA LEU A 35 17.63 0.12 19.03
C LEU A 35 17.63 -0.18 20.54
N GLU A 36 18.80 -0.30 21.17
CA GLU A 36 18.96 -0.45 22.64
C GLU A 36 18.42 0.76 23.45
N LEU A 37 18.12 1.88 22.78
CA LEU A 37 17.63 3.11 23.42
C LEU A 37 16.11 3.25 23.40
N ILE A 38 15.40 2.35 22.72
CA ILE A 38 13.95 2.42 22.55
C ILE A 38 13.27 1.79 23.76
N ASN A 39 12.42 2.56 24.42
CA ASN A 39 11.56 2.05 25.48
C ASN A 39 10.10 2.05 25.01
N ILE A 40 9.42 0.91 25.17
CA ILE A 40 7.97 0.83 25.03
C ILE A 40 7.36 1.44 26.30
N ASN A 41 6.47 2.43 26.12
CA ASN A 41 5.75 3.05 27.21
C ASN A 41 4.34 2.44 27.32
N LEU A 42 4.15 1.57 28.31
CA LEU A 42 2.90 0.91 28.66
C LEU A 42 2.09 1.70 29.70
N GLY A 43 2.15 3.04 29.65
CA GLY A 43 1.48 3.92 30.61
C GLY A 43 2.36 4.27 31.81
N GLN A 44 2.23 3.56 32.94
CA GLN A 44 3.10 3.78 34.12
C GLN A 44 4.41 2.99 34.07
N ILE A 45 4.53 2.06 33.11
CA ILE A 45 5.66 1.17 32.96
C ILE A 45 6.37 1.52 31.65
N SER A 46 7.69 1.69 31.70
CA SER A 46 8.53 1.86 30.52
C SER A 46 9.49 0.69 30.49
N LEU A 47 9.36 -0.17 29.47
CA LEU A 47 10.23 -1.34 29.28
C LEU A 47 11.19 -1.08 28.14
N PRO A 48 12.49 -1.38 28.28
CA PRO A 48 13.40 -1.42 27.14
C PRO A 48 12.86 -2.43 26.12
N LEU A 49 12.78 -2.04 24.85
CA LEU A 49 12.42 -2.97 23.78
C LEU A 49 13.50 -4.05 23.61
N LEU A 50 14.77 -3.68 23.81
CA LEU A 50 15.95 -4.51 23.54
C LEU A 50 16.97 -4.51 24.67
N GLY A 51 17.68 -5.63 24.85
CA GLY A 51 18.81 -5.79 25.78
C GLY A 51 18.49 -6.63 27.03
N ASP A 52 19.44 -6.73 27.96
CA ASP A 52 19.27 -7.48 29.20
C ASP A 52 18.12 -6.90 30.06
N GLY A 53 17.03 -7.67 30.19
CA GLY A 53 15.80 -7.25 30.86
C GLY A 53 14.80 -6.49 29.97
N GLY A 54 15.08 -6.38 28.67
CA GLY A 54 14.13 -5.88 27.65
C GLY A 54 13.19 -6.96 27.12
N LEU A 55 12.27 -6.55 26.25
CA LEU A 55 11.25 -7.43 25.66
C LEU A 55 11.85 -8.43 24.64
N LEU A 56 12.86 -7.98 23.90
CA LEU A 56 13.67 -8.76 22.96
C LEU A 56 15.10 -8.86 23.47
N GLN A 57 15.61 -10.08 23.65
CA GLN A 57 17.00 -10.32 24.06
C GLN A 57 17.77 -10.93 22.89
N PHE A 58 18.76 -10.18 22.39
CA PHE A 58 19.72 -10.67 21.40
C PHE A 58 21.00 -11.09 22.11
N VAL A 59 21.45 -12.33 21.93
CA VAL A 59 22.74 -12.80 22.47
C VAL A 59 23.87 -12.25 21.57
N MET A 60 24.29 -11.02 21.82
CA MET A 60 25.24 -10.27 21.00
C MET A 60 26.72 -10.58 21.30
N ASN A 61 27.09 -11.86 21.38
CA ASN A 61 28.49 -12.20 21.71
C ASN A 61 29.38 -12.56 20.52
N ASP A 62 28.87 -12.67 19.28
CA ASP A 62 29.69 -12.70 18.03
C ASP A 62 28.85 -12.85 16.73
N ALA A 63 27.51 -12.89 16.83
CA ALA A 63 26.65 -13.11 15.66
C ALA A 63 26.46 -11.82 14.83
N GLN A 64 26.97 -11.84 13.60
CA GLN A 64 26.28 -11.18 12.50
C GLN A 64 24.91 -11.87 12.39
N VAL A 65 23.91 -11.42 13.17
CA VAL A 65 22.51 -11.66 12.83
C VAL A 65 22.42 -11.27 11.36
N GLY A 66 22.19 -12.24 10.47
CA GLY A 66 22.34 -12.08 9.02
C GLY A 66 21.74 -10.74 8.63
N ALA A 67 22.57 -9.86 8.04
CA ALA A 67 22.29 -8.43 7.97
C ALA A 67 20.80 -8.19 7.68
N LEU A 68 20.06 -7.71 8.69
CA LEU A 68 18.67 -7.32 8.51
C LEU A 68 18.72 -6.14 7.56
N ASN A 69 18.38 -6.42 6.31
CA ASN A 69 18.34 -5.46 5.24
C ASN A 69 16.89 -5.05 5.08
N GLU A 70 16.70 -3.76 4.86
CA GLU A 70 15.43 -3.21 4.41
C GLU A 70 15.63 -2.76 2.97
N PHE A 71 14.61 -2.99 2.14
CA PHE A 71 14.60 -2.67 0.72
C PHE A 71 13.27 -2.02 0.36
N ALA A 72 13.33 -0.83 -0.23
CA ALA A 72 12.18 -0.16 -0.81
C ALA A 72 12.54 0.32 -2.22
N HIS A 73 11.71 -0.04 -3.21
CA HIS A 73 11.88 0.37 -4.60
C HIS A 73 10.53 0.72 -5.24
N ALA A 74 10.25 2.01 -5.39
CA ALA A 74 9.12 2.54 -6.17
C ALA A 74 9.59 2.91 -7.58
N GLN A 75 9.63 1.91 -8.47
CA GLN A 75 10.20 2.03 -9.83
C GLN A 75 9.38 2.98 -10.72
N SER A 76 8.07 3.02 -10.51
CA SER A 76 7.12 3.88 -11.21
C SER A 76 5.92 4.14 -10.31
N PRO A 77 5.00 5.06 -10.68
CA PRO A 77 3.73 5.23 -9.96
C PRO A 77 2.91 3.95 -9.88
N THR A 78 3.07 3.03 -10.84
CA THR A 78 2.32 1.78 -10.96
C THR A 78 3.10 0.55 -10.51
N GLN A 79 4.34 0.70 -10.03
CA GLN A 79 5.18 -0.43 -9.61
C GLN A 79 5.96 -0.13 -8.35
N ALA A 80 5.75 -0.95 -7.32
CA ALA A 80 6.45 -0.85 -6.04
C ALA A 80 6.86 -2.22 -5.49
N ILE A 81 8.00 -2.25 -4.82
CA ILE A 81 8.55 -3.40 -4.10
C ILE A 81 8.99 -2.95 -2.73
N GLY A 82 8.55 -3.65 -1.69
CA GLY A 82 9.01 -3.51 -0.32
C GLY A 82 9.45 -4.87 0.21
N ALA A 83 10.60 -4.94 0.89
CA ALA A 83 11.06 -6.16 1.52
C ALA A 83 11.92 -5.87 2.75
N VAL A 84 11.86 -6.76 3.74
CA VAL A 84 12.63 -6.66 4.99
C VAL A 84 13.06 -8.03 5.49
N GLY A 85 14.22 -8.08 6.17
CA GLY A 85 14.78 -9.30 6.76
C GLY A 85 16.08 -9.73 6.07
N VAL A 86 16.23 -11.04 5.82
CA VAL A 86 17.33 -11.57 4.99
C VAL A 86 16.98 -11.39 3.51
N VAL A 87 17.24 -10.18 3.03
CA VAL A 87 16.86 -9.74 1.68
C VAL A 87 18.11 -9.48 0.84
N SER A 88 18.07 -9.89 -0.43
CA SER A 88 19.10 -9.61 -1.43
C SER A 88 19.10 -8.14 -1.86
N ASP A 89 20.15 -7.72 -2.56
CA ASP A 89 20.23 -6.37 -3.16
C ASP A 89 19.14 -6.11 -4.24
N SER A 90 18.37 -7.14 -4.63
CA SER A 90 17.28 -7.05 -5.60
C SER A 90 15.88 -7.17 -4.97
N GLY A 91 15.76 -7.17 -3.64
CA GLY A 91 14.47 -7.32 -2.94
C GLY A 91 13.96 -8.76 -2.86
N GLY A 92 14.77 -9.76 -3.22
CA GLY A 92 14.42 -11.18 -3.10
C GLY A 92 14.69 -11.71 -1.69
N LEU A 93 13.83 -12.57 -1.16
CA LEU A 93 14.03 -13.21 0.14
C LEU A 93 15.07 -14.35 0.00
N GLU A 94 16.16 -14.32 0.77
CA GLU A 94 17.29 -15.26 0.66
C GLU A 94 17.47 -16.15 1.91
N LEU A 95 16.41 -16.81 2.38
CA LEU A 95 16.55 -17.89 3.37
C LEU A 95 17.05 -19.19 2.72
N THR A 96 18.24 -19.18 2.11
CA THR A 96 18.82 -20.44 1.58
C THR A 96 19.78 -21.13 2.54
N GLN A 97 20.21 -20.46 3.60
CA GLN A 97 20.88 -21.09 4.74
C GLN A 97 20.54 -20.28 6.01
N PRO A 98 20.09 -20.89 7.11
CA PRO A 98 20.27 -20.26 8.40
C PRO A 98 21.78 -20.00 8.51
N GLY A 99 22.19 -18.74 8.43
CA GLY A 99 23.56 -18.40 8.79
C GLY A 99 23.81 -18.91 10.22
N GLU A 100 25.07 -19.15 10.58
CA GLU A 100 25.48 -19.46 11.97
C GLU A 100 25.24 -18.27 12.93
N GLY A 101 24.12 -17.55 12.80
CA GLY A 101 23.65 -16.48 13.67
C GLY A 101 22.74 -17.02 14.75
N ALA A 102 22.71 -16.35 15.91
CA ALA A 102 21.85 -16.72 17.02
C ALA A 102 20.38 -16.37 16.74
N ASN A 103 19.46 -17.22 17.19
CA ASN A 103 18.02 -16.93 17.19
C ASN A 103 17.70 -15.73 18.09
N ALA A 104 16.69 -14.94 17.71
CA ALA A 104 16.12 -13.90 18.54
C ALA A 104 15.31 -14.56 19.67
N THR A 105 15.39 -14.04 20.89
CA THR A 105 14.63 -14.59 22.02
C THR A 105 13.68 -13.54 22.61
N ILE A 106 12.42 -13.94 22.80
CA ILE A 106 11.38 -13.15 23.46
C ILE A 106 11.12 -13.78 24.83
N ASN A 107 11.27 -13.02 25.90
CA ASN A 107 10.99 -13.50 27.25
C ASN A 107 9.49 -13.40 27.56
N ILE A 108 8.81 -14.56 27.60
CA ILE A 108 7.37 -14.66 27.81
C ILE A 108 7.01 -14.32 29.27
N LEU A 109 7.84 -14.69 30.25
CA LEU A 109 7.57 -14.35 31.65
C LEU A 109 7.61 -12.83 31.89
N SER A 110 8.51 -12.11 31.22
CA SER A 110 8.55 -10.64 31.20
C SER A 110 7.26 -10.06 30.59
N LEU A 111 6.85 -10.61 29.45
CA LEU A 111 5.68 -10.16 28.69
C LEU A 111 4.40 -10.21 29.53
N LEU A 112 4.27 -11.25 30.36
CA LEU A 112 3.07 -11.56 31.13
C LEU A 112 3.09 -11.02 32.56
N ASP A 113 4.13 -10.28 32.95
CA ASP A 113 4.39 -9.85 34.34
C ASP A 113 4.34 -11.04 35.33
N LEU A 114 4.73 -12.23 34.86
CA LEU A 114 4.70 -13.46 35.67
C LEU A 114 5.99 -13.66 36.49
N GLN A 115 7.04 -12.88 36.22
CA GLN A 115 8.36 -13.02 36.84
C GLN A 115 8.35 -13.00 38.38
N ASN A 116 7.38 -12.32 39.00
CA ASN A 116 7.26 -12.19 40.45
C ASN A 116 6.18 -13.10 41.06
N THR A 117 5.74 -14.12 40.32
CA THR A 117 4.71 -15.06 40.77
C THR A 117 5.33 -16.34 41.32
N VAL A 118 4.54 -17.08 42.11
CA VAL A 118 4.92 -18.42 42.59
C VAL A 118 5.24 -19.37 41.42
N ILE A 119 4.64 -19.14 40.24
CA ILE A 119 4.93 -19.91 39.02
C ILE A 119 6.37 -19.68 38.59
N ALA A 120 6.80 -18.41 38.49
CA ALA A 120 8.16 -18.04 38.12
C ALA A 120 9.24 -18.44 39.14
N GLU A 121 8.88 -18.49 40.43
CA GLU A 121 9.85 -18.85 41.48
C GLU A 121 10.05 -20.36 41.68
N SER A 122 9.07 -21.19 41.28
CA SER A 122 9.05 -22.60 41.70
C SER A 122 8.58 -23.63 40.68
N ILE A 123 7.96 -23.22 39.56
CA ILE A 123 7.39 -24.14 38.57
C ILE A 123 8.05 -23.96 37.20
N ILE A 124 8.05 -22.73 36.66
CA ILE A 124 8.66 -22.36 35.37
C ILE A 124 9.48 -21.10 35.60
N ASP A 125 10.79 -21.21 35.72
CA ASP A 125 11.68 -20.07 36.02
C ASP A 125 12.14 -19.32 34.77
N GLU A 126 12.03 -19.94 33.59
CA GLU A 126 12.23 -19.30 32.30
C GLU A 126 11.20 -19.80 31.28
N ALA A 127 10.65 -18.89 30.47
CA ALA A 127 9.90 -19.23 29.27
C ALA A 127 10.27 -18.23 28.17
N ARG A 128 10.81 -18.73 27.06
CA ARG A 128 11.23 -17.89 25.94
C ARG A 128 10.80 -18.48 24.59
N LEU A 129 10.33 -17.60 23.71
CA LEU A 129 10.13 -17.91 22.30
C LEU A 129 11.41 -17.58 21.54
N SER A 130 12.05 -18.59 20.97
CA SER A 130 13.23 -18.50 20.12
C SER A 130 12.79 -18.45 18.65
N LEU A 131 13.07 -17.36 17.96
CA LEU A 131 12.75 -17.16 16.55
C LEU A 131 14.02 -17.10 15.72
N GLY A 132 14.06 -17.88 14.63
CA GLY A 132 15.08 -17.77 13.60
C GLY A 132 14.96 -16.46 12.80
N ALA A 133 15.72 -16.38 11.71
CA ALA A 133 15.58 -15.26 10.78
C ALA A 133 14.15 -15.18 10.21
N VAL A 134 13.60 -13.96 10.20
CA VAL A 134 12.28 -13.65 9.64
C VAL A 134 12.43 -12.68 8.48
N SER A 135 11.61 -12.83 7.45
CA SER A 135 11.56 -11.92 6.30
C SER A 135 10.15 -11.79 5.75
N ALA A 136 9.85 -10.64 5.17
CA ALA A 136 8.62 -10.42 4.43
C ALA A 136 8.89 -9.55 3.20
N GLY A 137 8.05 -9.72 2.20
CA GLY A 137 8.11 -8.97 0.95
C GLY A 137 6.74 -8.75 0.37
N ALA A 138 6.51 -7.56 -0.16
CA ALA A 138 5.33 -7.21 -0.92
C ALA A 138 5.76 -6.58 -2.25
N ILE A 139 5.03 -6.93 -3.30
CA ILE A 139 5.26 -6.44 -4.66
C ILE A 139 3.90 -6.07 -5.24
N LYS A 140 3.78 -4.84 -5.72
CA LYS A 140 2.70 -4.43 -6.61
C LYS A 140 3.31 -4.19 -7.99
N PRO A 141 3.19 -5.13 -8.95
CA PRO A 141 3.74 -4.95 -10.28
C PRO A 141 2.90 -3.98 -11.11
N SER A 142 3.50 -3.45 -12.18
CA SER A 142 2.77 -2.61 -13.14
C SER A 142 1.76 -3.46 -13.91
N GLN A 143 0.50 -3.42 -13.49
CA GLN A 143 -0.64 -4.05 -14.17
C GLN A 143 -1.81 -3.07 -14.24
N ASN A 144 -2.36 -2.91 -15.44
CA ASN A 144 -3.57 -2.12 -15.69
C ASN A 144 -4.81 -2.91 -15.24
N LEU A 145 -5.90 -2.21 -14.91
CA LEU A 145 -7.18 -2.83 -14.52
C LEU A 145 -7.76 -3.78 -15.59
N ASP A 146 -7.44 -3.55 -16.87
CA ASP A 146 -7.93 -4.35 -18.00
C ASP A 146 -7.01 -5.53 -18.39
N ASP A 147 -5.88 -5.70 -17.70
CA ASP A 147 -4.94 -6.79 -18.00
C ASP A 147 -5.56 -8.14 -17.58
N SER A 148 -6.00 -8.93 -18.56
CA SER A 148 -6.65 -10.23 -18.33
C SER A 148 -5.68 -11.38 -17.97
N GLU A 149 -4.37 -11.10 -17.88
CA GLU A 149 -3.39 -12.13 -17.55
C GLU A 149 -3.24 -12.27 -16.03
N ALA A 150 -3.29 -13.52 -15.55
CA ALA A 150 -3.07 -13.84 -14.13
C ALA A 150 -1.71 -13.28 -13.67
N LEU A 151 -1.72 -12.66 -12.49
CA LEU A 151 -0.52 -12.12 -11.85
C LEU A 151 0.56 -13.19 -11.72
N ASN A 152 1.71 -12.97 -12.39
CA ASN A 152 2.83 -13.88 -12.32
C ASN A 152 3.77 -13.45 -11.19
N CYS A 153 3.47 -13.88 -9.97
CA CYS A 153 4.33 -13.64 -8.82
C CYS A 153 5.70 -14.32 -8.98
N ALA A 154 6.73 -13.64 -8.49
CA ALA A 154 8.09 -14.20 -8.47
C ALA A 154 8.15 -15.48 -7.62
N GLU A 155 9.20 -16.28 -7.81
CA GLU A 155 9.42 -17.49 -7.00
C GLU A 155 9.40 -17.16 -5.50
N ASN A 156 8.64 -17.93 -4.72
CA ASN A 156 8.35 -17.72 -3.28
C ASN A 156 7.36 -16.60 -2.93
N TYR A 157 6.77 -15.92 -3.91
CA TYR A 157 5.65 -15.00 -3.67
C TYR A 157 4.33 -15.66 -4.04
N THR A 158 3.29 -15.33 -3.27
CA THR A 158 1.91 -15.74 -3.48
C THR A 158 1.05 -14.55 -3.86
N GLU A 159 0.11 -14.79 -4.76
CA GLU A 159 -0.92 -13.83 -5.12
C GLU A 159 -1.77 -13.48 -3.89
N PHE A 160 -2.02 -12.20 -3.70
CA PHE A 160 -2.92 -11.67 -2.68
C PHE A 160 -4.36 -12.07 -3.01
N ASP A 161 -5.04 -12.60 -2.00
CA ASP A 161 -6.42 -13.07 -2.08
C ASP A 161 -7.26 -12.27 -1.08
N TYR A 162 -8.02 -11.31 -1.61
CA TYR A 162 -8.88 -10.41 -0.84
C TYR A 162 -9.88 -11.20 0.02
N SER A 163 -10.37 -12.34 -0.48
CA SER A 163 -11.39 -13.14 0.19
C SER A 163 -10.90 -13.85 1.46
N LYS A 164 -9.58 -13.88 1.69
CA LYS A 164 -8.97 -14.46 2.89
C LYS A 164 -8.83 -13.46 4.05
N LEU A 165 -9.06 -12.18 3.82
CA LEU A 165 -9.00 -11.15 4.88
C LEU A 165 -10.35 -10.96 5.56
N ASP A 166 -10.33 -10.62 6.85
CA ASP A 166 -11.54 -10.26 7.60
C ASP A 166 -11.92 -8.79 7.32
N PRO A 167 -13.13 -8.50 6.81
CA PRO A 167 -13.60 -7.13 6.56
C PRO A 167 -13.63 -6.22 7.79
N ASP A 168 -13.75 -6.78 9.00
CA ASP A 168 -13.85 -6.00 10.24
C ASP A 168 -12.48 -5.75 10.89
N GLU A 169 -11.45 -6.55 10.57
CA GLU A 169 -10.14 -6.51 11.25
C GLU A 169 -8.95 -6.18 10.35
N ASP A 170 -9.02 -6.48 9.05
CA ASP A 170 -7.87 -6.43 8.13
C ASP A 170 -8.04 -5.46 6.96
N LEU A 171 -9.27 -5.03 6.69
CA LEU A 171 -9.65 -4.18 5.57
C LEU A 171 -10.14 -2.82 6.07
N PHE A 172 -9.51 -1.74 5.61
CA PHE A 172 -9.80 -0.39 6.08
C PHE A 172 -10.04 0.56 4.91
N GLY A 173 -11.29 0.78 4.52
CA GLY A 173 -11.64 1.63 3.38
C GLY A 173 -12.99 1.28 2.76
N ASP A 174 -13.25 1.78 1.56
CA ASP A 174 -14.40 1.40 0.72
C ASP A 174 -14.19 0.00 0.11
N GLU A 175 -15.17 -0.88 0.30
CA GLU A 175 -15.12 -2.28 -0.14
C GLU A 175 -14.92 -2.41 -1.66
N GLU A 176 -15.59 -1.56 -2.46
CA GLU A 176 -15.49 -1.61 -3.92
C GLU A 176 -14.10 -1.19 -4.42
N ILE A 177 -13.38 -0.36 -3.66
CA ILE A 177 -12.01 0.06 -3.98
C ILE A 177 -11.01 -1.03 -3.57
N LEU A 178 -11.19 -1.62 -2.39
CA LEU A 178 -10.28 -2.64 -1.86
C LEU A 178 -10.36 -3.96 -2.65
N GLU A 179 -11.56 -4.37 -3.08
CA GLU A 179 -11.76 -5.59 -3.88
C GLU A 179 -11.02 -5.52 -5.24
N GLN A 180 -10.78 -4.32 -5.78
CA GLN A 180 -10.03 -4.13 -7.03
C GLN A 180 -8.54 -4.49 -6.93
N GLU A 181 -8.03 -4.73 -5.72
CA GLU A 181 -6.64 -5.15 -5.49
C GLU A 181 -6.47 -6.68 -5.47
N ASP A 182 -7.59 -7.42 -5.46
CA ASP A 182 -7.58 -8.88 -5.52
C ASP A 182 -6.81 -9.36 -6.76
N GLY A 183 -5.88 -10.29 -6.56
CA GLY A 183 -5.08 -10.84 -7.63
C GLY A 183 -4.11 -9.86 -8.30
N ARG A 184 -3.78 -8.72 -7.67
CA ARG A 184 -2.88 -7.70 -8.26
C ARG A 184 -1.67 -7.37 -7.40
N ILE A 185 -1.57 -7.98 -6.23
CA ILE A 185 -0.47 -7.82 -5.29
C ILE A 185 0.16 -9.20 -5.05
N CYS A 186 1.48 -9.25 -5.00
CA CYS A 186 2.22 -10.44 -4.59
C CYS A 186 2.78 -10.21 -3.20
N SER A 187 2.60 -11.18 -2.31
CA SER A 187 3.14 -11.16 -0.95
C SER A 187 3.99 -12.39 -0.69
N SER A 188 4.94 -12.28 0.22
CA SER A 188 5.75 -13.39 0.69
C SER A 188 6.17 -13.13 2.13
N TYR A 189 6.32 -14.21 2.88
CA TYR A 189 6.92 -14.17 4.20
C TYR A 189 7.70 -15.45 4.43
N GLN A 190 8.71 -15.39 5.28
CA GLN A 190 9.45 -16.56 5.68
C GLN A 190 9.92 -16.46 7.14
N ILE A 191 9.89 -17.61 7.83
CA ILE A 191 10.31 -17.85 9.19
C ILE A 191 11.24 -19.06 9.14
N ALA A 192 12.51 -18.87 9.51
CA ALA A 192 13.52 -19.91 9.42
C ALA A 192 13.37 -20.99 10.51
N ASP A 193 12.97 -20.59 11.71
CA ASP A 193 12.83 -21.46 12.88
C ASP A 193 11.92 -20.80 13.92
N ALA A 194 11.18 -21.60 14.69
CA ALA A 194 10.43 -21.13 15.85
C ALA A 194 10.34 -22.24 16.91
N GLU A 195 11.05 -22.04 18.02
CA GLU A 195 11.10 -22.98 19.15
C GLU A 195 10.65 -22.27 20.42
N LEU A 196 9.75 -22.91 21.17
CA LEU A 196 9.42 -22.48 22.53
C LEU A 196 10.26 -23.27 23.54
N VAL A 197 11.02 -22.55 24.36
CA VAL A 197 11.89 -23.13 25.38
C VAL A 197 11.40 -22.74 26.77
N ILE A 198 11.13 -23.73 27.59
CA ILE A 198 10.63 -23.58 28.95
C ILE A 198 11.60 -24.27 29.91
N SER A 199 12.11 -23.53 30.89
CA SER A 199 12.89 -24.07 32.00
C SER A 199 11.96 -24.34 33.17
N SER A 200 12.08 -25.51 33.79
CA SER A 200 11.26 -25.93 34.91
C SER A 200 12.10 -26.67 35.97
N PRO A 201 12.34 -26.04 37.14
CA PRO A 201 13.08 -26.67 38.23
C PRO A 201 12.44 -27.98 38.72
N LEU A 202 11.11 -28.12 38.56
CA LEU A 202 10.40 -29.36 38.88
C LEU A 202 10.78 -30.50 37.93
N VAL A 203 10.98 -30.21 36.64
CA VAL A 203 11.47 -31.18 35.65
C VAL A 203 12.94 -31.50 35.93
N GLY A 204 13.76 -30.52 36.33
CA GLY A 204 15.15 -30.75 36.75
C GLY A 204 15.25 -31.63 38.01
N GLY A 205 14.31 -31.48 38.96
CA GLY A 205 14.22 -32.33 40.15
C GLY A 205 13.73 -33.75 39.89
N LEU A 206 13.09 -34.01 38.74
CA LEU A 206 12.44 -35.28 38.42
C LEU A 206 13.40 -36.47 38.52
N VAL A 207 14.64 -36.34 38.04
CA VAL A 207 15.61 -37.46 38.08
C VAL A 207 16.06 -37.76 39.50
N SER A 208 16.23 -36.73 40.34
CA SER A 208 16.55 -36.92 41.75
C SER A 208 15.42 -37.64 42.49
N ASP A 209 14.17 -37.22 42.25
CA ASP A 209 13.00 -37.81 42.91
C ASP A 209 12.70 -39.23 42.42
N LEU A 210 12.82 -39.47 41.10
CA LEU A 210 12.75 -40.80 40.51
C LEU A 210 13.88 -41.68 41.05
N GLY A 211 15.12 -41.18 41.08
CA GLY A 211 16.28 -41.92 41.57
C GLY A 211 16.12 -42.31 43.03
N ALA A 212 15.73 -41.38 43.91
CA ALA A 212 15.49 -41.66 45.32
C ALA A 212 14.35 -42.67 45.54
N THR A 213 13.26 -42.54 44.79
CA THR A 213 12.11 -43.47 44.88
C THR A 213 12.46 -44.84 44.32
N LEU A 214 13.14 -44.89 43.18
CA LEU A 214 13.61 -46.12 42.54
C LEU A 214 14.60 -46.86 43.46
N LYS A 215 15.52 -46.15 44.10
CA LYS A 215 16.45 -46.71 45.09
C LYS A 215 15.73 -47.41 46.24
N VAL A 216 14.72 -46.75 46.82
CA VAL A 216 13.90 -47.36 47.89
C VAL A 216 13.15 -48.60 47.40
N LEU A 217 12.63 -48.56 46.17
CA LEU A 217 11.88 -49.67 45.60
C LEU A 217 12.80 -50.85 45.24
N LEU A 218 13.95 -50.61 44.60
CA LEU A 218 14.94 -51.63 44.26
C LEU A 218 15.55 -52.27 45.52
N GLY A 219 15.85 -51.50 46.56
CA GLY A 219 16.29 -52.07 47.84
C GLY A 219 15.18 -52.93 48.48
N GLY A 220 13.91 -52.59 48.28
CA GLY A 220 12.78 -53.45 48.66
C GLY A 220 12.70 -54.75 47.84
N VAL A 221 12.98 -54.67 46.54
CA VAL A 221 13.08 -55.83 45.63
C VAL A 221 14.22 -56.74 46.09
N GLU A 222 15.41 -56.19 46.36
CA GLU A 222 16.57 -56.91 46.85
C GLU A 222 16.28 -57.62 48.18
N ASN A 223 15.71 -56.91 49.17
CA ASN A 223 15.33 -57.51 50.45
C ASN A 223 14.32 -58.66 50.30
N THR A 224 13.35 -58.51 49.40
CA THR A 224 12.36 -59.55 49.11
C THR A 224 13.00 -60.74 48.40
N LEU A 225 13.85 -60.47 47.40
CA LEU A 225 14.61 -61.48 46.66
C LEU A 225 15.51 -62.28 47.61
N ASN A 226 16.27 -61.61 48.48
CA ASN A 226 17.12 -62.23 49.49
C ASN A 226 16.31 -63.03 50.54
N GLY A 227 15.11 -62.58 50.89
CA GLY A 227 14.18 -63.35 51.73
C GLY A 227 13.69 -64.63 51.07
N LEU A 228 13.40 -64.59 49.77
CA LEU A 228 12.93 -65.74 48.97
C LEU A 228 14.06 -66.72 48.60
N LEU A 229 15.28 -66.21 48.41
CA LEU A 229 16.48 -67.02 48.15
C LEU A 229 17.12 -67.58 49.44
N GLY A 230 16.85 -66.99 50.60
CA GLY A 230 17.40 -67.40 51.88
C GLY A 230 17.04 -68.82 52.33
N SER A 231 17.58 -69.24 53.47
CA SER A 231 17.48 -70.61 54.00
C SER A 231 16.06 -71.11 54.31
N GLU A 232 15.09 -70.20 54.42
CA GLU A 232 13.67 -70.52 54.62
C GLU A 232 12.85 -70.52 53.32
N GLY A 233 13.45 -70.13 52.19
CA GLY A 233 12.80 -70.00 50.88
C GLY A 233 13.14 -71.13 49.90
N VAL A 234 13.24 -70.82 48.60
CA VAL A 234 13.35 -71.79 47.50
C VAL A 234 14.62 -72.65 47.61
N LEU A 235 15.71 -72.13 48.17
CA LEU A 235 16.94 -72.89 48.38
C LEU A 235 16.88 -73.85 49.57
N GLY A 236 15.96 -73.64 50.52
CA GLY A 236 15.60 -74.67 51.49
C GLY A 236 15.07 -75.95 50.81
N ALA A 237 14.46 -75.81 49.63
CA ALA A 237 14.03 -76.94 48.80
C ALA A 237 15.15 -77.47 47.87
N VAL A 238 16.03 -76.61 47.32
CA VAL A 238 17.19 -77.04 46.51
C VAL A 238 18.26 -77.77 47.35
N GLY A 239 18.35 -77.47 48.65
CA GLY A 239 19.16 -78.24 49.60
C GLY A 239 18.81 -79.74 49.66
N LEU A 240 17.60 -80.14 49.22
CA LEU A 240 17.20 -81.55 49.08
C LEU A 240 17.84 -82.24 47.85
N ILE A 241 18.24 -81.47 46.83
CA ILE A 241 18.86 -81.96 45.58
C ILE A 241 20.37 -82.18 45.77
N LEU A 242 21.03 -81.35 46.57
CA LEU A 242 22.47 -81.44 46.86
C LEU A 242 22.83 -82.49 47.94
N GLY A 243 21.82 -83.12 48.55
CA GLY A 243 21.97 -84.12 49.60
C GLY A 243 22.19 -83.54 51.01
N PRO A 244 22.06 -84.34 52.10
CA PRO A 244 22.01 -83.87 53.49
C PRO A 244 23.35 -83.32 54.04
N VAL A 245 24.34 -83.12 53.19
CA VAL A 245 25.75 -82.87 53.55
C VAL A 245 26.23 -81.48 53.10
N LEU A 246 25.50 -80.82 52.19
CA LEU A 246 25.84 -79.51 51.65
C LEU A 246 24.76 -78.49 52.03
N SER A 247 25.17 -77.30 52.45
CA SER A 247 24.28 -76.15 52.62
C SER A 247 24.73 -75.04 51.68
N ALA A 248 23.79 -74.35 51.04
CA ALA A 248 24.06 -73.20 50.18
C ALA A 248 23.33 -71.97 50.72
N THR A 249 23.98 -70.81 50.67
CA THR A 249 23.37 -69.51 50.89
C THR A 249 23.55 -68.68 49.63
N VAL A 250 22.51 -67.93 49.27
CA VAL A 250 22.53 -67.06 48.10
C VAL A 250 22.09 -65.67 48.51
N GLU A 251 22.82 -64.68 48.01
CA GLU A 251 22.59 -63.27 48.22
C GLU A 251 22.61 -62.59 46.85
N ALA A 252 21.63 -61.76 46.58
CA ALA A 252 21.52 -60.91 45.41
C ALA A 252 21.81 -59.48 45.81
N ASN A 253 22.60 -58.79 44.99
CA ASN A 253 22.99 -57.39 45.17
C ASN A 253 22.65 -56.62 43.89
N ILE A 254 21.76 -55.64 44.00
CA ILE A 254 21.32 -54.80 42.89
C ILE A 254 22.17 -53.51 42.91
N ASP A 255 22.87 -53.22 41.81
CA ASP A 255 23.58 -51.95 41.66
C ASP A 255 22.60 -50.82 41.32
N GLU A 256 21.97 -50.28 42.35
CA GLU A 256 20.98 -49.20 42.27
C GLU A 256 21.56 -47.93 41.63
N ASP A 257 22.82 -47.61 41.94
CA ASP A 257 23.45 -46.34 41.52
C ASP A 257 23.71 -46.34 40.01
N THR A 258 24.21 -47.44 39.44
CA THR A 258 24.41 -47.58 37.97
C THR A 258 23.08 -47.51 37.19
N ILE A 259 22.01 -48.09 37.75
CA ILE A 259 20.67 -48.05 37.15
C ILE A 259 20.14 -46.60 37.15
N ILE A 260 20.35 -45.83 38.23
CA ILE A 260 19.88 -44.44 38.34
C ILE A 260 20.67 -43.51 37.43
N ASP A 261 22.00 -43.63 37.38
CA ASP A 261 22.86 -42.75 36.56
C ASP A 261 22.53 -42.85 35.06
N SER A 262 22.01 -44.00 34.61
CA SER A 262 21.57 -44.21 33.22
C SER A 262 20.35 -43.35 32.83
N LEU A 263 19.58 -42.83 33.79
CA LEU A 263 18.46 -41.91 33.53
C LEU A 263 18.93 -40.53 33.04
N LEU A 264 20.18 -40.15 33.33
CA LEU A 264 20.75 -38.83 33.04
C LEU A 264 21.49 -38.74 31.69
N ILE A 265 21.37 -39.75 30.82
CA ILE A 265 22.23 -39.82 29.61
C ILE A 265 21.57 -39.21 28.37
N GLU A 266 20.26 -39.44 28.17
CA GLU A 266 19.55 -39.05 26.94
C GLU A 266 18.28 -38.24 27.25
N PRO A 267 17.97 -37.17 26.50
CA PRO A 267 16.71 -36.45 26.60
C PRO A 267 15.54 -37.31 26.12
N LEU A 268 14.32 -36.98 26.58
CA LEU A 268 13.08 -37.60 26.11
C LEU A 268 12.56 -36.81 24.91
N THR A 269 12.27 -37.46 23.77
CA THR A 269 11.74 -36.78 22.58
C THR A 269 10.49 -37.48 22.10
N SER A 270 9.41 -36.74 21.86
CA SER A 270 8.14 -37.32 21.44
C SER A 270 8.28 -38.01 20.08
N SER A 271 7.44 -39.01 19.83
CA SER A 271 7.50 -39.80 18.59
C SER A 271 7.35 -38.97 17.29
N ASP A 272 6.67 -37.83 17.37
CA ASP A 272 6.49 -36.85 16.29
C ASP A 272 7.59 -35.76 16.25
N GLY A 273 8.47 -35.72 17.25
CA GLY A 273 9.52 -34.71 17.40
C GLY A 273 9.03 -33.33 17.89
N LEU A 274 7.75 -33.17 18.23
CA LEU A 274 7.17 -31.91 18.69
C LEU A 274 7.78 -31.42 20.01
N VAL A 275 8.00 -32.33 20.97
CA VAL A 275 8.47 -31.99 22.32
C VAL A 275 9.74 -32.75 22.63
N THR A 276 10.72 -32.04 23.19
CA THR A 276 11.92 -32.63 23.79
C THR A 276 12.06 -32.17 25.24
N ILE A 277 12.18 -33.12 26.17
CA ILE A 277 12.41 -32.86 27.60
C ILE A 277 13.82 -33.31 27.95
N ASP A 278 14.69 -32.35 28.25
CA ASP A 278 16.02 -32.59 28.76
C ASP A 278 16.02 -32.53 30.29
N LEU A 279 16.33 -33.67 30.90
CA LEU A 279 16.37 -33.85 32.35
C LEU A 279 17.75 -33.54 32.96
N THR A 280 18.73 -33.21 32.12
CA THR A 280 20.18 -33.29 32.43
C THR A 280 20.90 -31.96 32.35
N SER A 281 20.17 -30.88 32.03
CA SER A 281 20.66 -29.56 31.65
C SER A 281 22.01 -29.19 32.27
N GLU A 282 22.92 -28.62 31.45
CA GLU A 282 24.30 -28.25 31.83
C GLU A 282 24.38 -27.44 33.14
N GLU A 283 23.31 -26.72 33.47
CA GLU A 283 23.03 -26.19 34.80
C GLU A 283 22.20 -27.21 35.61
N ALA A 284 22.85 -27.88 36.55
CA ALA A 284 22.23 -28.89 37.38
C ALA A 284 20.96 -28.37 38.06
N GLY A 285 19.80 -28.94 37.69
CA GLY A 285 18.51 -28.72 38.36
C GLY A 285 17.49 -27.84 37.64
N THR A 286 17.72 -27.40 36.40
CA THR A 286 16.79 -26.49 35.69
C THR A 286 15.80 -27.15 34.74
N GLY A 287 16.11 -28.32 34.14
CA GLY A 287 15.14 -29.13 33.37
C GLY A 287 14.47 -28.40 32.19
N LEU A 288 14.85 -28.71 30.96
CA LEU A 288 14.39 -27.95 29.79
C LEU A 288 13.30 -28.70 29.01
N ILE A 289 12.23 -28.00 28.67
CA ILE A 289 11.18 -28.44 27.74
C ILE A 289 11.31 -27.58 26.49
N LYS A 290 11.58 -28.22 25.35
CA LYS A 290 11.66 -27.59 24.03
C LYS A 290 10.49 -28.04 23.19
N ILE A 291 9.83 -27.10 22.52
CA ILE A 291 8.67 -27.34 21.67
C ILE A 291 8.96 -26.75 20.29
N ASP A 292 9.02 -27.60 19.28
CA ASP A 292 9.22 -27.21 17.88
C ASP A 292 7.87 -26.79 17.28
N LEU A 293 7.67 -25.49 17.09
CA LEU A 293 6.39 -24.95 16.63
C LEU A 293 6.13 -25.24 15.15
N GLU A 294 7.16 -25.54 14.36
CA GLU A 294 6.99 -25.95 12.97
C GLU A 294 6.20 -27.27 12.88
N LYS A 295 6.43 -28.21 13.82
CA LYS A 295 5.75 -29.51 13.86
C LYS A 295 4.25 -29.43 14.18
N LEU A 296 3.76 -28.27 14.63
CA LEU A 296 2.32 -28.06 14.89
C LEU A 296 1.53 -27.78 13.62
N HIS A 297 2.21 -27.52 12.50
CA HIS A 297 1.61 -27.14 11.24
C HIS A 297 2.05 -28.12 10.14
N THR A 298 1.09 -28.66 9.39
CA THR A 298 1.34 -29.77 8.44
C THR A 298 2.36 -29.43 7.35
N ASP A 299 2.35 -28.17 6.89
CA ASP A 299 3.19 -27.68 5.79
C ASP A 299 4.30 -26.72 6.28
N GLY A 300 4.57 -26.74 7.59
CA GLY A 300 5.52 -25.84 8.27
C GLY A 300 4.97 -24.43 8.48
N LEU A 301 5.85 -23.49 8.80
CA LEU A 301 5.48 -22.11 9.15
C LEU A 301 5.32 -21.18 7.95
N ASN A 302 5.79 -21.57 6.76
CA ASN A 302 5.93 -20.67 5.58
C ASN A 302 4.82 -20.83 4.53
N GLN A 303 3.78 -21.61 4.83
CA GLN A 303 2.66 -21.90 3.93
C GLN A 303 1.29 -21.70 4.60
N LEU A 304 1.28 -21.01 5.74
CA LEU A 304 0.04 -20.65 6.43
C LEU A 304 -0.70 -19.55 5.66
N ASP A 305 -2.03 -19.62 5.70
CA ASP A 305 -2.92 -18.61 5.15
C ASP A 305 -2.68 -17.23 5.83
N PRO A 306 -3.07 -16.12 5.19
CA PRO A 306 -3.01 -14.80 5.81
C PRO A 306 -3.68 -14.78 7.19
N ASN A 307 -3.08 -14.03 8.12
CA ASN A 307 -3.60 -13.79 9.47
C ASN A 307 -3.82 -15.06 10.32
N THR A 308 -3.03 -16.11 10.10
CA THR A 308 -3.14 -17.36 10.83
C THR A 308 -2.54 -17.26 12.24
N SER A 309 -3.30 -17.63 13.28
CA SER A 309 -2.76 -17.75 14.64
C SER A 309 -1.71 -18.87 14.74
N LEU A 310 -0.55 -18.59 15.32
CA LEU A 310 0.55 -19.54 15.48
C LEU A 310 0.14 -20.73 16.35
N LEU A 311 -0.59 -20.47 17.44
CA LEU A 311 -1.17 -21.48 18.32
C LEU A 311 -2.68 -21.29 18.44
N THR A 312 -3.42 -22.36 18.20
CA THR A 312 -4.85 -22.48 18.47
C THR A 312 -5.07 -23.29 19.75
N GLY A 313 -6.29 -23.27 20.30
CA GLY A 313 -6.65 -24.12 21.44
C GLY A 313 -6.41 -25.62 21.20
N GLU A 314 -6.51 -26.08 19.95
CA GLU A 314 -6.17 -27.48 19.59
C GLU A 314 -4.66 -27.73 19.67
N GLN A 315 -3.85 -26.80 19.16
CA GLN A 315 -2.38 -26.92 19.20
C GLN A 315 -1.86 -26.83 20.63
N LEU A 316 -2.45 -25.98 21.48
CA LEU A 316 -2.16 -25.93 22.91
C LEU A 316 -2.43 -27.29 23.58
N SER A 317 -3.56 -27.94 23.29
CA SER A 317 -3.85 -29.29 23.79
C SER A 317 -2.80 -30.28 23.33
N LYS A 318 -2.42 -30.27 22.04
CA LYS A 318 -1.39 -31.16 21.48
C LYS A 318 -0.06 -31.03 22.22
N ILE A 319 0.40 -29.81 22.50
CA ILE A 319 1.64 -29.57 23.26
C ILE A 319 1.52 -30.21 24.66
N THR A 320 0.45 -29.90 25.39
CA THR A 320 0.27 -30.42 26.76
C THR A 320 0.08 -31.94 26.80
N ASP A 321 -0.57 -32.51 25.80
CA ASP A 321 -0.76 -33.95 25.63
C ASP A 321 0.56 -34.64 25.30
N SER A 322 1.39 -34.08 24.40
CA SER A 322 2.71 -34.63 24.07
C SER A 322 3.65 -34.59 25.27
N ILE A 323 3.66 -33.51 26.07
CA ILE A 323 4.43 -33.46 27.34
C ILE A 323 3.93 -34.55 28.31
N THR A 324 2.62 -34.69 28.47
CA THR A 324 2.01 -35.69 29.35
C THR A 324 2.34 -37.12 28.89
N ASN A 325 2.24 -37.39 27.59
CA ASN A 325 2.50 -38.69 27.00
C ASN A 325 3.97 -39.06 27.10
N LEU A 326 4.89 -38.12 26.85
CA LEU A 326 6.32 -38.34 27.04
C LEU A 326 6.66 -38.82 28.45
N LEU A 327 5.93 -38.36 29.46
CA LEU A 327 6.18 -38.72 30.85
C LEU A 327 5.37 -39.94 31.33
N THR A 328 4.23 -40.26 30.70
CA THR A 328 3.26 -41.23 31.25
C THR A 328 2.80 -42.34 30.30
N ALA A 329 2.94 -42.17 28.99
CA ALA A 329 2.46 -43.14 28.01
C ALA A 329 3.25 -44.44 28.06
N SER A 330 2.71 -45.50 27.48
CA SER A 330 3.40 -46.80 27.42
C SER A 330 4.58 -46.77 26.45
N ALA A 331 5.52 -47.71 26.58
CA ALA A 331 6.65 -47.83 25.66
C ALA A 331 6.26 -48.16 24.20
N VAL A 332 5.00 -48.56 23.98
CA VAL A 332 4.46 -48.80 22.63
C VAL A 332 3.99 -47.49 21.99
N GLU A 333 3.41 -46.60 22.78
CA GLU A 333 2.89 -45.31 22.33
C GLU A 333 4.02 -44.29 22.20
N GLU A 334 4.89 -44.20 23.21
CA GLU A 334 6.04 -43.30 23.23
C GLU A 334 7.33 -44.09 23.52
N PRO A 335 7.99 -44.64 22.47
CA PRO A 335 9.17 -45.49 22.63
C PRO A 335 10.39 -44.76 23.18
N ASN A 336 10.41 -43.43 23.07
CA ASN A 336 11.45 -42.55 23.59
C ASN A 336 11.01 -41.81 24.87
N GLY A 337 9.84 -42.18 25.42
CA GLY A 337 9.28 -41.59 26.64
C GLY A 337 9.91 -42.13 27.93
N LEU A 338 9.57 -41.51 29.05
CA LEU A 338 10.08 -41.83 30.38
C LEU A 338 9.82 -43.29 30.77
N ASN A 339 8.62 -43.81 30.51
CA ASN A 339 8.28 -45.20 30.84
C ASN A 339 9.07 -46.22 30.02
N ALA A 340 9.27 -45.97 28.73
CA ALA A 340 10.10 -46.81 27.88
C ALA A 340 11.54 -46.83 28.39
N LYS A 341 12.06 -45.64 28.73
CA LYS A 341 13.40 -45.48 29.28
C LYS A 341 13.56 -46.17 30.64
N LEU A 342 12.60 -45.98 31.56
CA LEU A 342 12.57 -46.66 32.86
C LEU A 342 12.51 -48.18 32.70
N ASP A 343 11.64 -48.69 31.82
CA ASP A 343 11.53 -50.13 31.56
C ASP A 343 12.85 -50.70 31.01
N HIS A 344 13.47 -50.01 30.04
CA HIS A 344 14.76 -50.39 29.46
C HIS A 344 15.89 -50.40 30.50
N ILE A 345 15.98 -49.35 31.31
CA ILE A 345 17.03 -49.20 32.33
C ILE A 345 16.85 -50.20 33.47
N ILE A 346 15.62 -50.42 33.93
CA ILE A 346 15.35 -51.35 35.04
C ILE A 346 15.49 -52.79 34.57
N ARG A 347 14.88 -53.18 33.44
CA ARG A 347 14.92 -54.58 32.99
C ARG A 347 16.25 -54.95 32.34
N GLY A 348 16.86 -54.01 31.61
CA GLY A 348 17.99 -54.28 30.73
C GLY A 348 17.57 -54.86 29.38
N GLN A 349 18.55 -55.28 28.58
CA GLN A 349 18.34 -55.85 27.25
C GLN A 349 18.00 -57.33 27.35
N GLU A 350 16.71 -57.67 27.21
CA GLU A 350 16.21 -59.05 27.29
C GLU A 350 16.87 -60.00 26.29
N GLN A 351 17.11 -59.56 25.04
CA GLN A 351 17.66 -60.41 23.97
C GLN A 351 19.05 -60.96 24.31
N ASP A 352 19.90 -60.13 24.91
CA ASP A 352 21.29 -60.49 25.26
C ASP A 352 21.47 -60.73 26.77
N ARG A 353 20.42 -60.48 27.57
CA ARG A 353 20.39 -60.56 29.03
C ARG A 353 21.49 -59.72 29.70
N LYS A 354 21.59 -58.44 29.32
CA LYS A 354 22.63 -57.50 29.80
C LYS A 354 22.02 -56.20 30.33
N GLY A 355 22.68 -55.57 31.30
CA GLY A 355 22.26 -54.28 31.88
C GLY A 355 21.07 -54.40 32.83
N GLY A 356 20.68 -53.29 33.47
CA GLY A 356 19.58 -53.25 34.42
C GLY A 356 19.64 -54.34 35.48
N LEU A 357 18.52 -55.00 35.74
CA LEU A 357 18.44 -56.11 36.70
C LEU A 357 19.13 -57.39 36.23
N TYR A 358 19.48 -57.54 34.94
CA TYR A 358 20.39 -58.62 34.52
C TYR A 358 21.82 -58.40 35.02
N ALA A 359 22.19 -57.17 35.39
CA ALA A 359 23.47 -56.87 36.03
C ALA A 359 23.52 -57.23 37.53
N THR A 360 22.38 -57.61 38.14
CA THR A 360 22.30 -58.01 39.55
C THR A 360 23.37 -59.07 39.85
N GLU A 361 24.26 -58.77 40.79
CA GLU A 361 25.28 -59.71 41.24
C GLU A 361 24.63 -60.73 42.18
N ILE A 362 24.80 -62.01 41.86
CA ILE A 362 24.35 -63.13 42.65
C ILE A 362 25.58 -63.79 43.27
N GLU A 363 25.67 -63.70 44.59
CA GLU A 363 26.67 -64.37 45.40
C GLU A 363 26.13 -65.69 45.95
N ILE A 364 26.85 -66.78 45.71
CA ILE A 364 26.45 -68.13 46.14
C ILE A 364 27.58 -68.71 46.97
N ALA A 365 27.32 -68.97 48.24
CA ALA A 365 28.27 -69.63 49.13
C ALA A 365 27.80 -71.07 49.42
N VAL A 366 28.63 -72.04 49.05
CA VAL A 366 28.37 -73.47 49.29
C VAL A 366 29.31 -73.99 50.38
N CYS A 367 28.71 -74.59 51.41
CA CYS A 367 29.38 -75.18 52.56
C CYS A 367 29.28 -76.70 52.57
N GLY A 368 30.41 -77.39 52.75
CA GLY A 368 30.50 -78.83 53.01
C GLY A 368 30.18 -79.26 54.45
N VAL A 369 30.41 -80.54 54.79
CA VAL A 369 30.26 -81.10 56.14
C VAL A 369 30.89 -80.15 57.18
N LEU A 370 30.08 -79.61 58.10
CA LEU A 370 30.49 -78.66 59.16
C LEU A 370 31.11 -77.32 58.64
N CYS A 371 30.82 -76.90 57.40
CA CYS A 371 31.42 -75.72 56.74
C CYS A 371 32.96 -75.70 56.70
N LEU A 372 33.63 -76.85 56.86
CA LEU A 372 35.10 -76.92 56.83
C LEU A 372 35.69 -76.68 55.42
N LEU A 373 34.85 -76.76 54.39
CA LEU A 373 35.16 -76.44 53.00
C LEU A 373 34.10 -75.46 52.49
N ARG A 374 34.53 -74.27 52.08
CA ARG A 374 33.70 -73.18 51.55
C ARG A 374 34.11 -72.86 50.11
N LEU A 375 33.11 -72.64 49.27
CA LEU A 375 33.26 -72.19 47.89
C LEU A 375 32.26 -71.06 47.66
N ASP A 376 32.77 -69.90 47.26
CA ASP A 376 31.99 -68.70 46.96
C ASP A 376 32.02 -68.46 45.44
N PHE A 377 30.86 -68.14 44.89
CA PHE A 377 30.68 -67.76 43.49
C PHE A 377 30.07 -66.37 43.43
N THR A 378 30.54 -65.56 42.49
CA THR A 378 29.91 -64.28 42.14
C THR A 378 29.65 -64.29 40.63
N ALA A 379 28.40 -64.08 40.23
CA ALA A 379 27.99 -64.03 38.84
C ALA A 379 26.90 -62.97 38.67
N THR A 380 26.78 -62.37 37.49
CA THR A 380 25.59 -61.57 37.19
C THR A 380 24.41 -62.48 36.85
N LEU A 381 23.17 -62.05 37.09
CA LEU A 381 21.97 -62.77 36.67
C LEU A 381 22.02 -63.09 35.17
N GLY A 382 22.39 -62.11 34.35
CA GLY A 382 22.61 -62.28 32.92
C GLY A 382 23.61 -63.40 32.60
N GLY A 383 24.77 -63.40 33.27
CA GLY A 383 25.78 -64.44 33.11
C GLY A 383 25.31 -65.84 33.54
N LEU A 384 24.50 -65.94 34.60
CA LEU A 384 23.90 -67.22 35.02
C LEU A 384 22.95 -67.78 33.96
N LEU A 385 22.21 -66.90 33.31
CA LEU A 385 21.20 -67.21 32.31
C LEU A 385 21.77 -67.46 30.90
N THR A 386 22.95 -66.94 30.58
CA THR A 386 23.64 -67.13 29.29
C THR A 386 24.69 -68.25 29.33
N GLY A 387 24.98 -68.81 30.51
CA GLY A 387 25.91 -69.92 30.67
C GLY A 387 27.38 -69.49 30.80
N ALA A 388 27.63 -68.45 31.61
CA ALA A 388 28.96 -67.91 31.89
C ALA A 388 29.99 -68.96 32.31
N GLN A 389 31.26 -68.70 31.98
CA GLN A 389 32.37 -69.60 32.27
C GLN A 389 33.04 -69.29 33.62
N GLY A 390 33.49 -70.31 34.34
CA GLY A 390 34.10 -70.10 35.66
C GLY A 390 35.54 -69.64 35.58
N THR A 391 35.83 -68.44 36.07
CA THR A 391 37.20 -67.92 36.25
C THR A 391 37.56 -67.78 37.73
N SER A 392 38.83 -67.98 38.06
CA SER A 392 39.39 -67.65 39.38
C SER A 392 40.09 -66.29 39.41
N ASP A 393 40.11 -65.57 38.29
CA ASP A 393 40.65 -64.21 38.20
C ASP A 393 39.52 -63.19 38.36
N ARG A 394 39.58 -62.38 39.43
CA ARG A 394 38.59 -61.34 39.70
C ARG A 394 38.60 -60.24 38.63
N ALA A 395 39.77 -59.89 38.11
CA ALA A 395 39.89 -58.85 37.09
C ALA A 395 39.29 -59.27 35.74
N GLU A 396 39.35 -60.56 35.41
CA GLU A 396 38.73 -61.11 34.21
C GLU A 396 37.19 -61.08 34.29
N TYR A 397 36.65 -61.39 35.47
CA TYR A 397 35.22 -61.24 35.76
C TYR A 397 34.76 -59.80 35.66
N GLU A 398 35.42 -58.86 36.35
CA GLU A 398 35.03 -57.45 36.36
C GLU A 398 35.09 -56.81 34.97
N ALA A 399 36.01 -57.26 34.10
CA ALA A 399 36.08 -56.81 32.72
C ALA A 399 34.96 -57.37 31.84
N ASN A 400 34.45 -58.57 32.12
CA ASN A 400 33.41 -59.24 31.31
C ASN A 400 32.42 -60.02 32.20
N PRO A 401 31.59 -59.32 33.01
CA PRO A 401 30.81 -59.94 34.09
C PRO A 401 29.63 -60.79 33.62
N TYR A 402 29.30 -60.73 32.33
CA TYR A 402 28.26 -61.54 31.69
C TYR A 402 28.82 -62.81 31.02
N ASP A 403 30.12 -62.85 30.69
CA ASP A 403 30.75 -63.99 30.03
C ASP A 403 31.42 -64.93 31.05
N PHE A 404 31.76 -64.41 32.23
CA PHE A 404 32.42 -65.15 33.30
C PHE A 404 31.66 -65.07 34.63
N TYR A 405 31.81 -66.10 35.47
CA TYR A 405 31.54 -66.04 36.90
C TYR A 405 32.83 -66.22 37.68
N HIS A 406 32.99 -65.44 38.75
CA HIS A 406 34.14 -65.52 39.64
C HIS A 406 33.96 -66.66 40.67
N ARG A 407 35.00 -67.46 40.89
CA ARG A 407 35.01 -68.53 41.90
C ARG A 407 36.16 -68.36 42.89
N ALA A 408 35.88 -68.45 44.18
CA ALA A 408 36.86 -68.39 45.26
C ALA A 408 36.66 -69.53 46.26
N GLY A 409 37.73 -70.28 46.59
CA GLY A 409 37.67 -71.36 47.59
C GLY A 409 38.59 -72.56 47.32
N LEU A 410 38.59 -73.53 48.24
CA LEU A 410 39.48 -74.72 48.24
C LEU A 410 38.91 -75.94 47.49
N LEU A 411 37.67 -75.87 47.00
CA LEU A 411 36.98 -76.97 46.31
C LEU A 411 37.26 -76.96 44.79
N SER A 412 38.47 -77.35 44.37
CA SER A 412 38.90 -77.30 42.96
C SER A 412 38.35 -78.42 42.05
N LEU A 413 37.48 -79.30 42.56
CA LEU A 413 37.14 -80.58 41.90
C LEU A 413 35.65 -80.78 41.56
N ALA A 414 34.77 -79.80 41.81
CA ALA A 414 33.31 -79.98 41.68
C ALA A 414 32.68 -79.27 40.47
N VAL A 415 33.46 -78.86 39.46
CA VAL A 415 33.00 -77.99 38.34
C VAL A 415 31.81 -78.56 37.57
N GLU A 416 31.71 -79.88 37.39
CA GLU A 416 30.63 -80.53 36.62
C GLU A 416 29.27 -80.53 37.33
N LEU A 417 29.22 -80.38 38.67
CA LEU A 417 27.98 -80.36 39.44
C LEU A 417 27.43 -78.93 39.62
N ILE A 418 28.27 -77.91 39.39
CA ILE A 418 28.00 -76.52 39.74
C ILE A 418 27.26 -75.78 38.62
N ALA A 419 27.63 -75.97 37.35
CA ALA A 419 26.99 -75.27 36.23
C ALA A 419 25.46 -75.49 36.14
N PRO A 420 24.92 -76.70 36.36
CA PRO A 420 23.47 -76.92 36.40
C PRO A 420 22.77 -76.18 37.56
N LEU A 421 23.45 -76.09 38.72
CA LEU A 421 22.95 -75.38 39.90
C LEU A 421 22.88 -73.87 39.64
N LEU A 422 23.93 -73.30 39.03
CA LEU A 422 24.00 -71.89 38.66
C LEU A 422 22.90 -71.49 37.67
N GLY A 423 22.66 -72.32 36.63
CA GLY A 423 21.57 -72.10 35.68
C GLY A 423 20.18 -72.17 36.35
N THR A 424 19.98 -73.13 37.26
CA THR A 424 18.70 -73.26 38.00
C THR A 424 18.44 -72.03 38.90
N VAL A 425 19.49 -71.51 39.56
CA VAL A 425 19.37 -70.28 40.37
C VAL A 425 19.03 -69.08 39.47
N GLY A 426 19.68 -68.97 38.31
CA GLY A 426 19.37 -67.94 37.32
C GLY A 426 17.90 -67.95 36.87
N GLU A 427 17.38 -69.12 36.47
CA GLU A 427 15.97 -69.27 36.03
C GLU A 427 14.95 -68.95 37.15
N ILE A 428 15.25 -69.32 38.39
CA ILE A 428 14.39 -69.00 39.55
C ILE A 428 14.38 -67.49 39.81
N VAL A 429 15.55 -66.85 39.81
CA VAL A 429 15.66 -65.40 40.02
C VAL A 429 14.99 -64.64 38.88
N GLU A 430 15.16 -65.08 37.63
CA GLU A 430 14.46 -64.52 36.46
C GLU A 430 12.94 -64.60 36.62
N GLY A 431 12.41 -65.78 37.01
CA GLY A 431 10.97 -65.97 37.22
C GLY A 431 10.39 -65.17 38.39
N ILE A 432 11.17 -64.91 39.45
CA ILE A 432 10.75 -64.07 40.58
C ILE A 432 10.74 -62.59 40.18
N LEU A 433 11.78 -62.11 39.49
CA LEU A 433 11.92 -60.71 39.12
C LEU A 433 10.96 -60.33 37.99
N PHE A 434 10.99 -61.07 36.89
CA PHE A 434 10.29 -60.72 35.66
C PHE A 434 8.95 -61.43 35.47
N GLY A 435 8.67 -62.46 36.27
CA GLY A 435 7.45 -63.25 36.20
C GLY A 435 7.58 -64.53 35.38
N ASN A 436 6.51 -65.31 35.33
CA ASN A 436 6.39 -66.55 34.57
C ASN A 436 4.94 -66.73 34.04
N ASP A 437 4.63 -67.86 33.39
CA ASP A 437 3.30 -68.12 32.82
C ASP A 437 2.14 -68.04 33.84
N GLU A 438 2.41 -68.21 35.15
CA GLU A 438 1.40 -68.16 36.22
C GLU A 438 1.31 -66.79 36.91
N ASP A 439 2.40 -66.02 36.94
CA ASP A 439 2.49 -64.65 37.42
C ASP A 439 3.31 -63.79 36.42
N PRO A 440 2.67 -63.30 35.34
CA PRO A 440 3.39 -62.69 34.21
C PRO A 440 4.03 -61.34 34.51
N GLY A 441 3.81 -60.79 35.70
CA GLY A 441 4.35 -59.49 36.10
C GLY A 441 5.58 -59.55 37.01
N GLY A 442 5.78 -60.67 37.72
CA GLY A 442 6.85 -60.82 38.71
C GLY A 442 6.85 -59.73 39.79
N LEU A 443 7.97 -59.62 40.51
CA LEU A 443 8.17 -58.60 41.55
C LEU A 443 8.23 -57.17 40.98
N LEU A 444 8.40 -57.02 39.67
CA LEU A 444 8.49 -55.73 38.97
C LEU A 444 7.14 -55.20 38.47
N SER A 445 6.05 -55.99 38.55
CA SER A 445 4.75 -55.71 37.91
C SER A 445 4.06 -54.39 38.30
N GLY A 446 4.50 -53.71 39.34
CA GLY A 446 3.94 -52.43 39.79
C GLY A 446 4.98 -51.34 40.00
N LEU A 447 6.26 -51.62 39.69
CA LEU A 447 7.37 -50.70 39.98
C LEU A 447 7.21 -49.39 39.20
N ILE A 448 7.01 -49.47 37.89
CA ILE A 448 6.78 -48.31 37.02
C ILE A 448 5.50 -47.58 37.43
N THR A 449 4.42 -48.30 37.75
CA THR A 449 3.17 -47.69 38.23
C THR A 449 3.35 -46.93 39.55
N ASN A 450 4.17 -47.43 40.47
CA ASN A 450 4.47 -46.75 41.73
C ASN A 450 5.32 -45.49 41.51
N LEU A 451 6.27 -45.52 40.58
CA LEU A 451 7.04 -44.32 40.18
C LEU A 451 6.14 -43.28 39.53
N GLN A 452 5.25 -43.71 38.63
CA GLN A 452 4.28 -42.86 37.96
C GLN A 452 3.32 -42.17 38.94
N THR A 453 2.79 -42.90 39.91
CA THR A 453 1.86 -42.35 40.91
C THR A 453 2.55 -41.53 42.01
N GLY A 454 3.77 -41.91 42.39
CA GLY A 454 4.52 -41.29 43.47
C GLY A 454 5.30 -40.04 43.09
N VAL A 455 5.75 -39.93 41.83
CA VAL A 455 6.65 -38.85 41.38
C VAL A 455 6.09 -38.10 40.17
N VAL A 456 5.72 -38.81 39.09
CA VAL A 456 5.33 -38.18 37.83
C VAL A 456 3.97 -37.49 37.92
N SER A 457 2.98 -38.12 38.58
CA SER A 457 1.64 -37.54 38.73
C SER A 457 1.64 -36.24 39.55
N PRO A 458 2.32 -36.14 40.72
CA PRO A 458 2.50 -34.88 41.42
C PRO A 458 3.17 -33.77 40.61
N LEU A 459 4.19 -34.12 39.81
CA LEU A 459 4.86 -33.18 38.89
C LEU A 459 3.85 -32.60 37.90
N LEU A 460 3.13 -33.44 37.15
CA LEU A 460 2.17 -33.02 36.13
C LEU A 460 1.01 -32.20 36.70
N ASN A 461 0.53 -32.52 37.91
CA ASN A 461 -0.50 -31.75 38.60
C ASN A 461 -0.08 -30.30 38.89
N SER A 462 1.23 -30.04 38.98
CA SER A 462 1.79 -28.71 39.22
C SER A 462 2.20 -28.03 37.91
N LEU A 463 2.79 -28.79 36.98
CA LEU A 463 3.33 -28.29 35.72
C LEU A 463 2.23 -27.95 34.70
N ASN A 464 1.23 -28.82 34.49
CA ASN A 464 0.24 -28.62 33.42
C ASN A 464 -0.55 -27.29 33.56
N PRO A 465 -1.05 -26.90 34.76
CA PRO A 465 -1.74 -25.62 34.91
C PRO A 465 -0.84 -24.40 34.70
N ALA A 466 0.47 -24.52 34.97
CA ALA A 466 1.44 -23.46 34.75
C ALA A 466 1.80 -23.33 33.26
N LEU A 467 1.96 -24.46 32.56
CA LEU A 467 2.17 -24.49 31.11
C LEU A 467 1.03 -23.80 30.37
N THR A 468 -0.23 -24.12 30.68
CA THR A 468 -1.38 -23.44 30.04
C THR A 468 -1.31 -21.92 30.22
N GLN A 469 -1.00 -21.44 31.42
CA GLN A 469 -0.90 -19.99 31.67
C GLN A 469 0.23 -19.30 30.90
N VAL A 470 1.34 -20.00 30.67
CA VAL A 470 2.49 -19.46 29.89
C VAL A 470 2.21 -19.54 28.38
N LEU A 471 1.48 -20.57 27.93
CA LEU A 471 1.20 -20.81 26.53
C LEU A 471 0.02 -19.99 25.98
N ASP A 472 -1.00 -19.70 26.80
CA ASP A 472 -2.22 -18.99 26.38
C ASP A 472 -1.91 -17.67 25.62
N PRO A 473 -0.96 -16.83 26.05
CA PRO A 473 -0.67 -15.57 25.36
C PRO A 473 0.12 -15.73 24.06
N ILE A 474 0.85 -16.84 23.90
CA ILE A 474 1.51 -17.21 22.64
C ILE A 474 0.47 -17.55 21.57
N ALA A 475 -0.76 -17.92 21.96
CA ALA A 475 -1.89 -18.08 21.03
C ALA A 475 -2.29 -16.78 20.33
N ASN A 476 -1.89 -15.62 20.87
CA ASN A 476 -2.17 -14.33 20.24
C ASN A 476 -1.09 -13.92 19.24
N ILE A 477 -0.13 -14.79 18.91
CA ILE A 477 0.86 -14.54 17.85
C ILE A 477 0.23 -14.87 16.50
N ILE A 478 0.30 -13.92 15.57
CA ILE A 478 -0.24 -14.07 14.22
C ILE A 478 0.92 -14.23 13.24
N VAL A 479 0.87 -15.25 12.39
CA VAL A 479 1.80 -15.49 11.29
C VAL A 479 1.19 -14.94 10.01
N ASN A 480 2.03 -14.40 9.11
CA ASN A 480 1.58 -13.85 7.82
C ASN A 480 0.51 -12.77 8.00
N ARG A 481 0.77 -11.77 8.85
CA ARG A 481 -0.18 -10.67 9.07
C ARG A 481 -0.29 -9.83 7.81
N GLN A 482 -1.45 -9.80 7.18
CA GLN A 482 -1.75 -9.00 5.99
C GLN A 482 -2.88 -8.02 6.28
N THR A 483 -2.73 -6.78 5.83
CA THR A 483 -3.77 -5.75 5.88
C THR A 483 -3.80 -4.93 4.60
N LEU A 484 -4.97 -4.40 4.26
CA LEU A 484 -5.17 -3.53 3.11
C LEU A 484 -5.94 -2.27 3.53
N THR A 485 -5.34 -1.11 3.30
CA THR A 485 -5.90 0.18 3.74
C THR A 485 -6.02 1.14 2.57
N GLU A 486 -7.20 1.73 2.39
CA GLU A 486 -7.43 2.83 1.44
C GLU A 486 -6.80 4.12 1.97
N VAL A 487 -6.11 4.83 1.09
CA VAL A 487 -5.54 6.14 1.33
C VAL A 487 -5.85 7.09 0.15
N GLU A 488 -5.55 8.38 0.31
CA GLU A 488 -5.91 9.44 -0.66
C GLU A 488 -5.55 9.16 -2.13
N HIS A 489 -4.49 8.36 -2.38
CA HIS A 489 -3.96 8.10 -3.72
C HIS A 489 -3.86 6.61 -4.08
N GLY A 490 -4.60 5.74 -3.40
CA GLY A 490 -4.64 4.31 -3.69
C GLY A 490 -4.80 3.45 -2.45
N THR A 491 -4.21 2.26 -2.48
CA THR A 491 -4.28 1.28 -1.40
C THR A 491 -2.87 0.92 -0.91
N VAL A 492 -2.71 0.86 0.41
CA VAL A 492 -1.50 0.36 1.06
C VAL A 492 -1.75 -1.09 1.45
N PHE A 493 -0.97 -2.00 0.88
CA PHE A 493 -0.91 -3.38 1.33
C PHE A 493 0.30 -3.57 2.23
N THR A 494 0.09 -4.22 3.38
CA THR A 494 1.14 -4.57 4.33
C THR A 494 1.18 -6.07 4.54
N VAL A 495 2.38 -6.64 4.65
CA VAL A 495 2.61 -8.01 5.07
C VAL A 495 3.70 -8.07 6.13
N SER A 496 3.44 -8.77 7.23
CA SER A 496 4.42 -9.05 8.28
C SER A 496 4.57 -10.55 8.46
N ALA A 497 5.81 -11.03 8.63
CA ALA A 497 6.05 -12.45 8.88
C ALA A 497 5.42 -12.91 10.20
N LEU A 498 5.53 -12.08 11.24
CA LEU A 498 4.99 -12.35 12.57
C LEU A 498 4.44 -11.06 13.20
N GLU A 499 3.31 -11.15 13.89
CA GLU A 499 2.80 -10.10 14.75
C GLU A 499 2.59 -10.64 16.17
N LEU A 500 3.20 -9.97 17.14
CA LEU A 500 3.07 -10.28 18.56
C LEU A 500 2.04 -9.34 19.18
N ASN A 501 0.98 -9.90 19.75
CA ASN A 501 -0.01 -9.14 20.51
C ASN A 501 0.41 -9.11 21.99
N VAL A 502 1.04 -8.01 22.38
CA VAL A 502 1.87 -7.92 23.60
C VAL A 502 1.02 -7.81 24.87
N LEU A 503 -0.24 -7.35 24.80
CA LEU A 503 -1.14 -7.25 25.95
C LEU A 503 -2.62 -7.17 25.55
N ASP A 504 -3.45 -8.09 26.06
CA ASP A 504 -4.89 -7.86 26.26
C ASP A 504 -5.10 -7.38 27.71
N LEU A 505 -5.22 -6.06 27.91
CA LEU A 505 -5.45 -5.44 29.22
C LEU A 505 -6.91 -5.56 29.70
N GLY A 506 -7.75 -6.38 29.09
CA GLY A 506 -9.18 -6.47 29.41
C GLY A 506 -9.95 -5.19 29.03
N ALA A 507 -9.39 -4.40 28.11
CA ALA A 507 -10.03 -3.27 27.45
C ALA A 507 -10.69 -3.76 26.13
N PRO A 508 -11.67 -3.04 25.55
CA PRO A 508 -12.16 -3.37 24.21
C PRO A 508 -11.00 -3.47 23.21
N ALA A 509 -11.10 -4.36 22.22
CA ALA A 509 -10.06 -4.81 21.29
C ALA A 509 -9.15 -3.73 20.65
N SER A 510 -9.53 -2.45 20.73
CA SER A 510 -8.78 -1.29 20.22
C SER A 510 -7.54 -0.87 21.02
N ASP A 511 -7.23 -1.49 22.16
CA ASP A 511 -6.10 -1.11 23.04
C ASP A 511 -4.98 -2.18 23.12
N VAL A 512 -5.00 -3.21 22.26
CA VAL A 512 -3.93 -4.20 22.15
C VAL A 512 -2.70 -3.56 21.50
N ILE A 513 -1.52 -3.77 22.08
CA ILE A 513 -0.25 -3.32 21.47
C ILE A 513 0.22 -4.42 20.53
N HIS A 514 0.16 -4.11 19.24
CA HIS A 514 0.70 -4.94 18.16
C HIS A 514 2.18 -4.62 17.97
N LEU A 515 3.02 -5.66 17.97
CA LEU A 515 4.43 -5.57 17.60
C LEU A 515 4.66 -6.43 16.35
N PRO A 516 4.57 -5.82 15.15
CA PRO A 516 4.84 -6.53 13.92
C PRO A 516 6.35 -6.69 13.72
N LEU A 517 6.77 -7.86 13.24
CA LEU A 517 8.16 -8.23 12.97
C LEU A 517 8.31 -8.60 11.49
N ALA A 518 9.36 -8.03 10.88
CA ALA A 518 9.60 -8.11 9.44
C ALA A 518 8.36 -7.70 8.64
N THR A 519 8.04 -6.41 8.66
CA THR A 519 6.93 -5.81 7.90
C THR A 519 7.40 -5.17 6.60
N ALA A 520 6.81 -5.59 5.50
CA ALA A 520 6.92 -4.93 4.20
C ALA A 520 5.59 -4.28 3.83
N ALA A 521 5.65 -3.12 3.18
CA ALA A 521 4.48 -2.42 2.68
C ALA A 521 4.71 -1.95 1.25
N VAL A 522 3.64 -1.95 0.45
CA VAL A 522 3.64 -1.40 -0.90
C VAL A 522 2.38 -0.60 -1.15
N MET A 523 2.54 0.45 -1.94
CA MET A 523 1.46 1.20 -2.58
C MET A 523 1.92 1.46 -4.00
N ALA A 524 1.05 1.19 -4.96
CA ALA A 524 1.21 1.63 -6.34
C ALA A 524 -0.18 1.92 -6.92
N GLN A 525 -0.22 2.80 -7.91
CA GLN A 525 -1.44 3.24 -8.56
C GLN A 525 -1.93 2.23 -9.60
N ASN A 526 -3.22 2.28 -9.89
CA ASN A 526 -3.89 1.40 -10.85
C ASN A 526 -3.88 1.96 -12.28
N TRP A 527 -3.48 3.22 -12.47
CA TRP A 527 -3.49 3.91 -13.76
C TRP A 527 -2.16 4.60 -14.01
N LYS A 528 -1.68 4.55 -15.26
CA LYS A 528 -0.55 5.35 -15.70
C LYS A 528 -0.97 6.82 -15.82
N PRO A 529 -0.18 7.80 -15.33
CA PRO A 529 -0.38 9.20 -15.66
C PRO A 529 -0.40 9.40 -17.18
N ARG A 530 -1.28 10.28 -17.68
CA ARG A 530 -1.33 10.70 -19.08
C ARG A 530 -1.15 12.21 -19.16
N GLU A 531 -0.48 12.66 -20.20
CA GLU A 531 -0.29 14.08 -20.47
C GLU A 531 -1.60 14.66 -21.04
N MET A 532 -2.18 15.64 -20.37
CA MET A 532 -3.29 16.42 -20.91
C MET A 532 -2.77 17.73 -21.47
N GLN A 533 -2.98 17.94 -22.76
CA GLN A 533 -2.67 19.18 -23.43
C GLN A 533 -3.97 19.95 -23.75
N ILE A 534 -4.05 21.18 -23.25
CA ILE A 534 -5.11 22.12 -23.57
C ILE A 534 -4.50 23.23 -24.42
N ASN A 535 -5.00 23.39 -25.64
CA ASN A 535 -4.58 24.42 -26.58
C ASN A 535 -5.76 25.34 -26.86
N ILE A 536 -5.59 26.64 -26.61
CA ILE A 536 -6.65 27.63 -26.83
C ILE A 536 -6.17 28.72 -27.78
N ALA A 537 -6.99 28.99 -28.79
CA ALA A 537 -6.78 30.08 -29.73
C ALA A 537 -7.93 31.10 -29.72
N LYS A 538 -7.59 32.37 -29.92
CA LYS A 538 -8.52 33.46 -30.24
C LYS A 538 -8.42 33.81 -31.71
N GLN A 539 -9.52 33.66 -32.45
CA GLN A 539 -9.57 33.96 -33.89
C GLN A 539 -10.53 35.11 -34.19
N GLY A 540 -10.30 35.79 -35.31
CA GLY A 540 -11.15 36.89 -35.81
C GLY A 540 -10.58 38.29 -35.60
N ASP A 541 -11.20 39.26 -36.25
CA ASP A 541 -10.80 40.68 -36.20
C ASP A 541 -11.06 41.31 -34.82
N GLY A 542 -12.02 40.76 -34.06
CA GLY A 542 -12.42 41.19 -32.73
C GLY A 542 -11.73 40.46 -31.59
N ARG A 543 -10.65 39.70 -31.85
CA ARG A 543 -9.93 38.93 -30.82
C ARG A 543 -9.51 39.73 -29.57
N ASN A 544 -9.33 41.05 -29.71
CA ASN A 544 -8.98 41.94 -28.59
C ASN A 544 -10.20 42.34 -27.72
N LEU A 545 -11.42 41.92 -28.07
CA LEU A 545 -12.62 42.12 -27.24
C LEU A 545 -12.52 41.35 -25.91
N HIS A 546 -11.67 40.31 -25.86
CA HIS A 546 -11.38 39.56 -24.65
C HIS A 546 -9.85 39.45 -24.45
N ASN A 547 -9.30 40.25 -23.53
CA ASN A 547 -7.84 40.34 -23.28
C ASN A 547 -7.34 39.45 -22.13
N GLY A 548 -8.23 38.72 -21.45
CA GLY A 548 -7.89 37.81 -20.35
C GLY A 548 -7.54 36.40 -20.80
N GLY A 549 -7.11 35.59 -19.83
CA GLY A 549 -7.08 34.13 -19.92
C GLY A 549 -8.49 33.53 -19.85
N TYR A 550 -8.59 32.21 -19.84
CA TYR A 550 -9.86 31.48 -19.78
C TYR A 550 -9.88 30.54 -18.59
N THR A 551 -11.06 30.16 -18.12
CA THR A 551 -11.20 29.14 -17.08
C THR A 551 -12.14 28.04 -17.58
N TYR A 552 -11.85 26.79 -17.23
CA TYR A 552 -12.63 25.63 -17.64
C TYR A 552 -12.89 24.69 -16.48
N ASP A 553 -14.01 23.99 -16.58
CA ASP A 553 -14.35 22.86 -15.73
C ASP A 553 -14.04 21.58 -16.50
N LEU A 554 -13.34 20.65 -15.87
CA LEU A 554 -13.04 19.33 -16.42
C LEU A 554 -13.64 18.26 -15.50
N ARG A 555 -14.50 17.43 -16.07
CA ARG A 555 -15.14 16.30 -15.38
C ARG A 555 -14.94 15.02 -16.16
N CYS A 556 -14.30 14.02 -15.57
CA CYS A 556 -14.11 12.72 -16.19
C CYS A 556 -14.89 11.64 -15.46
N PHE A 557 -15.47 10.73 -16.25
CA PHE A 557 -16.30 9.62 -15.81
C PHE A 557 -15.80 8.31 -16.40
N ASN A 558 -15.80 7.24 -15.60
CA ASN A 558 -15.73 5.87 -16.10
C ASN A 558 -17.12 5.24 -15.99
N GLY A 559 -17.84 5.13 -17.12
CA GLY A 559 -19.25 4.78 -17.11
C GLY A 559 -20.08 5.87 -16.41
N GLU A 560 -20.68 5.54 -15.27
CA GLU A 560 -21.46 6.49 -14.44
C GLU A 560 -20.65 7.04 -13.24
N THR A 561 -19.45 6.53 -12.98
CA THR A 561 -18.64 6.88 -11.80
C THR A 561 -17.71 8.06 -12.11
N PRO A 562 -17.76 9.17 -11.34
CA PRO A 562 -16.80 10.25 -11.48
C PRO A 562 -15.42 9.82 -10.97
N ILE A 563 -14.38 10.09 -11.74
CA ILE A 563 -12.99 9.69 -11.43
C ILE A 563 -12.03 10.88 -11.35
N PHE A 564 -12.41 12.03 -11.92
CA PHE A 564 -11.65 13.27 -11.84
C PHE A 564 -12.60 14.46 -12.00
N GLU A 565 -12.45 15.47 -11.15
CA GLU A 565 -13.17 16.73 -11.25
C GLU A 565 -12.25 17.90 -10.87
N SER A 566 -12.15 18.87 -11.77
CA SER A 566 -11.47 20.15 -11.53
C SER A 566 -12.41 21.28 -11.94
N GLU A 567 -12.84 22.08 -10.96
CA GLU A 567 -13.87 23.11 -11.17
C GLU A 567 -13.31 24.47 -11.63
N LEU A 568 -12.00 24.65 -11.78
CA LEU A 568 -11.39 25.93 -12.19
C LEU A 568 -9.97 25.75 -12.77
N ILE A 569 -9.85 25.15 -13.96
CA ILE A 569 -8.57 25.14 -14.69
C ILE A 569 -8.31 26.53 -15.25
N ASP A 570 -7.48 27.31 -14.57
CA ASP A 570 -7.07 28.65 -15.02
C ASP A 570 -6.04 28.54 -16.15
N TYR A 571 -6.41 29.08 -17.30
CA TYR A 571 -5.58 29.15 -18.48
C TYR A 571 -5.09 30.59 -18.72
N PRO A 572 -3.81 30.91 -18.44
CA PRO A 572 -3.30 32.27 -18.50
C PRO A 572 -3.36 32.90 -19.90
N SER A 573 -3.51 34.22 -19.96
CA SER A 573 -3.55 34.97 -21.23
C SER A 573 -2.32 34.75 -22.11
N ASP A 574 -1.15 34.53 -21.50
CA ASP A 574 0.12 34.37 -22.21
C ASP A 574 0.23 33.01 -22.94
N ASN A 575 -0.64 32.05 -22.59
CA ASN A 575 -0.71 30.74 -23.23
C ASN A 575 -1.76 30.69 -24.36
N VAL A 576 -2.52 31.78 -24.58
CA VAL A 576 -3.57 31.82 -25.60
C VAL A 576 -2.96 32.19 -26.95
N GLY A 577 -3.13 31.33 -27.93
CA GLY A 577 -2.63 31.54 -29.30
C GLY A 577 -3.53 32.44 -30.15
N GLU A 578 -2.99 32.87 -31.29
CA GLU A 578 -3.68 33.69 -32.29
C GLU A 578 -4.54 32.86 -33.27
N GLY A 579 -4.39 31.53 -33.25
CA GLY A 579 -5.02 30.62 -34.20
C GLY A 579 -4.37 29.25 -34.18
N PHE A 580 -4.86 28.36 -35.02
CA PHE A 580 -4.24 27.07 -35.31
C PHE A 580 -3.73 27.04 -36.76
N GLU A 581 -2.70 26.23 -36.98
CA GLU A 581 -2.23 25.81 -38.29
C GLU A 581 -2.36 24.30 -38.40
N TYR A 582 -2.89 23.81 -39.52
CA TYR A 582 -2.98 22.39 -39.83
C TYR A 582 -2.02 22.04 -40.97
N SER A 583 -1.26 20.95 -40.84
CA SER A 583 -0.37 20.47 -41.89
C SER A 583 -0.88 19.17 -42.50
N ASP A 584 -1.37 19.22 -43.75
CA ASP A 584 -1.83 18.03 -44.48
C ASP A 584 -0.78 16.91 -44.59
N ASN A 585 0.51 17.26 -44.49
CA ASN A 585 1.60 16.29 -44.63
C ASN A 585 1.91 15.53 -43.33
N SER A 586 1.76 16.18 -42.17
CA SER A 586 1.98 15.53 -40.87
C SER A 586 0.68 15.11 -40.18
N GLY A 587 -0.47 15.64 -40.61
CA GLY A 587 -1.75 15.45 -39.94
C GLY A 587 -1.83 16.17 -38.58
N GLU A 588 -0.89 17.07 -38.30
CA GLU A 588 -0.76 17.72 -37.00
C GLU A 588 -1.43 19.10 -37.00
N LEU A 589 -2.12 19.38 -35.90
CA LEU A 589 -2.65 20.69 -35.56
C LEU A 589 -1.69 21.39 -34.60
N ARG A 590 -1.33 22.64 -34.88
CA ARG A 590 -0.37 23.40 -34.07
C ARG A 590 -0.95 24.75 -33.66
N LEU A 591 -0.81 25.07 -32.37
CA LEU A 591 -1.14 26.40 -31.85
C LEU A 591 -0.13 27.44 -32.32
N VAL A 592 -0.61 28.58 -32.81
CA VAL A 592 0.21 29.69 -33.30
C VAL A 592 0.31 30.79 -32.24
N GLY A 593 1.52 31.29 -32.01
CA GLY A 593 1.74 32.44 -31.10
C GLY A 593 1.81 32.10 -29.62
N ALA A 594 1.58 30.83 -29.23
CA ALA A 594 1.68 30.34 -27.85
C ALA A 594 2.09 28.84 -27.82
N SER A 595 2.40 28.32 -26.63
CA SER A 595 2.86 26.93 -26.43
C SER A 595 1.80 25.98 -25.86
N GLY A 596 0.57 26.44 -25.61
CA GLY A 596 -0.44 25.62 -24.95
C GLY A 596 -0.25 25.54 -23.43
N PHE A 597 -1.10 24.75 -22.77
CA PHE A 597 -0.97 24.33 -21.38
C PHE A 597 -0.93 22.81 -21.32
N THR A 598 0.05 22.26 -20.62
CA THR A 598 0.23 20.82 -20.44
C THR A 598 0.20 20.50 -18.95
N THR A 599 -0.52 19.46 -18.56
CA THR A 599 -0.56 18.94 -17.19
C THR A 599 -0.73 17.44 -17.19
N ASP A 600 -0.10 16.74 -16.26
CA ASP A 600 -0.34 15.31 -16.09
C ASP A 600 -1.65 15.06 -15.34
N VAL A 601 -2.45 14.13 -15.85
CA VAL A 601 -3.72 13.72 -15.27
C VAL A 601 -3.79 12.20 -15.15
N GLN A 602 -4.42 11.72 -14.09
CA GLN A 602 -4.62 10.29 -13.86
C GLN A 602 -5.99 9.89 -14.39
N LEU A 603 -6.02 9.26 -15.56
CA LEU A 603 -7.27 8.85 -16.20
C LEU A 603 -7.16 7.44 -16.82
N PRO A 604 -8.09 6.52 -16.49
CA PRO A 604 -8.16 5.21 -17.11
C PRO A 604 -8.53 5.31 -18.59
N GLU A 605 -8.13 4.29 -19.36
CA GLU A 605 -8.57 4.11 -20.74
C GLU A 605 -10.10 4.06 -20.83
N GLY A 606 -10.68 4.67 -21.87
CA GLY A 606 -12.12 4.63 -22.10
C GLY A 606 -12.94 5.58 -21.22
N ALA A 607 -12.34 6.25 -20.24
CA ALA A 607 -13.02 7.31 -19.49
C ALA A 607 -13.51 8.42 -20.42
N THR A 608 -14.67 9.00 -20.13
CA THR A 608 -15.20 10.15 -20.87
C THR A 608 -15.00 11.41 -20.06
N CYS A 609 -14.21 12.34 -20.61
CA CYS A 609 -13.92 13.65 -20.03
C CYS A 609 -14.72 14.74 -20.74
N GLN A 610 -15.55 15.44 -19.98
CA GLN A 610 -16.24 16.66 -20.40
C GLN A 610 -15.41 17.87 -20.00
N LEU A 611 -15.02 18.69 -20.98
CA LEU A 611 -14.43 19.99 -20.76
C LEU A 611 -15.45 21.07 -21.12
N SER A 612 -15.72 22.02 -20.22
CA SER A 612 -16.66 23.12 -20.43
C SER A 612 -16.08 24.47 -20.00
N SER A 613 -16.34 25.53 -20.76
CA SER A 613 -15.91 26.89 -20.39
C SER A 613 -16.66 27.41 -19.16
N ASN A 614 -15.94 28.03 -18.21
CA ASN A 614 -16.50 28.63 -17.00
C ASN A 614 -15.99 30.06 -16.79
N PRO A 615 -16.85 31.10 -16.78
CA PRO A 615 -18.25 31.07 -17.18
C PRO A 615 -18.41 30.78 -18.67
N SER A 616 -19.63 30.47 -19.10
CA SER A 616 -19.92 30.31 -20.53
C SER A 616 -19.70 31.63 -21.28
N LEU A 617 -18.87 31.62 -22.32
CA LEU A 617 -18.66 32.77 -23.20
C LEU A 617 -19.91 33.14 -24.01
N SER A 618 -20.91 32.26 -24.07
CA SER A 618 -22.22 32.54 -24.69
C SER A 618 -22.95 33.72 -24.05
N ASP A 619 -22.61 34.06 -22.81
CA ASP A 619 -23.30 35.11 -22.06
C ASP A 619 -22.67 36.49 -22.28
N GLU A 620 -21.47 36.55 -22.88
CA GLU A 620 -20.83 37.80 -23.26
C GLU A 620 -21.41 38.30 -24.59
N LYS A 621 -22.02 39.49 -24.58
CA LYS A 621 -22.58 40.08 -25.79
C LYS A 621 -21.81 41.32 -26.20
N PHE A 622 -21.71 41.53 -27.52
CA PHE A 622 -21.02 42.67 -28.09
C PHE A 622 -21.81 43.20 -29.28
N ALA A 623 -22.13 44.50 -29.27
CA ALA A 623 -22.84 45.15 -30.38
C ALA A 623 -22.09 45.09 -31.73
N ALA A 624 -20.78 44.86 -31.69
CA ALA A 624 -19.90 44.89 -32.86
C ALA A 624 -19.67 43.51 -33.50
N LEU A 625 -20.09 42.41 -32.87
CA LEU A 625 -19.86 41.06 -33.40
C LEU A 625 -20.85 40.70 -34.49
N ARG A 626 -20.41 39.90 -35.46
CA ARG A 626 -21.25 39.37 -36.54
C ARG A 626 -22.34 38.44 -35.95
N PRO A 627 -23.62 38.62 -36.31
CA PRO A 627 -24.64 37.62 -36.01
C PRO A 627 -24.31 36.33 -36.78
N THR A 628 -24.23 35.20 -36.09
CA THR A 628 -23.92 33.89 -36.70
C THR A 628 -25.04 32.90 -36.47
N GLY A 629 -25.21 31.92 -37.35
CA GLY A 629 -26.21 30.85 -37.22
C GLY A 629 -27.68 31.29 -37.32
N THR A 630 -28.60 30.53 -36.72
CA THR A 630 -30.05 30.78 -36.79
C THR A 630 -30.60 31.53 -35.58
N THR A 631 -29.83 31.56 -34.49
CA THR A 631 -30.11 32.37 -33.31
C THR A 631 -29.45 33.74 -33.47
N PRO A 632 -30.21 34.84 -33.46
CA PRO A 632 -29.70 36.14 -33.86
C PRO A 632 -29.04 36.87 -32.68
N SER A 633 -28.09 36.23 -32.00
CA SER A 633 -27.32 36.80 -30.89
C SER A 633 -25.89 37.12 -31.33
N ARG A 634 -25.42 38.32 -30.97
CA ARG A 634 -24.05 38.79 -31.21
C ARG A 634 -23.14 38.40 -30.04
N THR A 635 -22.85 37.12 -29.94
CA THR A 635 -22.01 36.52 -28.91
C THR A 635 -20.76 35.94 -29.56
N PRO A 636 -19.63 35.87 -28.83
CA PRO A 636 -18.54 34.99 -29.22
C PRO A 636 -19.08 33.58 -29.38
N TYR A 637 -18.41 32.78 -30.21
CA TYR A 637 -18.72 31.37 -30.31
C TYR A 637 -17.45 30.54 -30.17
N THR A 638 -17.65 29.35 -29.61
CA THR A 638 -16.59 28.38 -29.36
C THR A 638 -16.83 27.16 -30.21
N TYR A 639 -15.77 26.58 -30.74
CA TYR A 639 -15.79 25.26 -31.37
C TYR A 639 -14.50 24.53 -31.03
N PHE A 640 -14.55 23.21 -31.13
CA PHE A 640 -13.42 22.33 -30.84
C PHE A 640 -12.90 21.71 -32.13
N LEU A 641 -11.59 21.54 -32.18
CA LEU A 641 -10.87 20.90 -33.28
C LEU A 641 -10.30 19.56 -32.81
N ASN A 642 -10.30 18.58 -33.70
CA ASN A 642 -9.64 17.30 -33.47
C ASN A 642 -9.01 16.80 -34.77
N THR A 643 -8.00 15.94 -34.64
CA THR A 643 -7.31 15.31 -35.77
C THR A 643 -7.28 13.80 -35.57
N ASP A 644 -7.60 13.04 -36.61
CA ASP A 644 -7.46 11.59 -36.61
C ASP A 644 -6.90 11.09 -37.97
N GLU A 645 -6.91 9.77 -38.20
CA GLU A 645 -6.46 9.17 -39.46
C GLU A 645 -7.21 9.67 -40.72
N GLN A 646 -8.39 10.25 -40.55
CA GLN A 646 -9.28 10.72 -41.61
C GLN A 646 -9.11 12.22 -41.89
N GLY A 647 -8.35 12.95 -41.06
CA GLY A 647 -7.98 14.35 -41.25
C GLY A 647 -8.43 15.25 -40.11
N LEU A 648 -8.78 16.49 -40.45
CA LEU A 648 -9.21 17.52 -39.50
C LEU A 648 -10.73 17.46 -39.29
N HIS A 649 -11.16 17.61 -38.04
CA HIS A 649 -12.57 17.60 -37.65
C HIS A 649 -12.93 18.79 -36.78
N VAL A 650 -14.20 19.19 -36.87
CA VAL A 650 -14.83 20.23 -36.03
C VAL A 650 -16.00 19.65 -35.25
N SER A 651 -16.20 20.13 -34.02
CA SER A 651 -17.32 19.71 -33.17
C SER A 651 -18.68 20.18 -33.70
N THR A 652 -19.66 19.27 -33.77
CA THR A 652 -21.06 19.55 -34.16
C THR A 652 -22.07 19.28 -33.03
N SER A 653 -21.62 18.61 -31.96
CA SER A 653 -22.31 18.48 -30.68
C SER A 653 -21.27 18.17 -29.60
N GLU A 654 -21.69 18.04 -28.34
CA GLU A 654 -20.79 17.65 -27.24
C GLU A 654 -20.08 16.30 -27.48
N SER A 655 -20.60 15.41 -28.33
CA SER A 655 -19.98 14.11 -28.63
C SER A 655 -19.96 13.79 -30.12
N SER A 656 -20.03 14.79 -31.00
CA SER A 656 -20.08 14.57 -32.46
C SER A 656 -19.11 15.46 -33.21
N TRP A 657 -18.48 14.89 -34.23
CA TRP A 657 -17.43 15.50 -35.03
C TRP A 657 -17.82 15.43 -36.52
N GLU A 658 -17.46 16.46 -37.28
CA GLU A 658 -17.62 16.54 -38.73
C GLU A 658 -16.26 16.81 -39.38
N SER A 659 -15.93 16.06 -40.44
CA SER A 659 -14.67 16.23 -41.17
C SER A 659 -14.71 17.48 -42.06
N ILE A 660 -13.59 18.22 -42.07
CA ILE A 660 -13.43 19.43 -42.86
C ILE A 660 -12.15 19.38 -43.71
N ASP A 661 -12.18 20.02 -44.88
CA ASP A 661 -11.08 19.98 -45.85
C ASP A 661 -9.85 20.81 -45.41
N GLY A 662 -10.04 21.78 -44.50
CA GLY A 662 -8.99 22.66 -43.99
C GLY A 662 -9.55 23.75 -43.07
N LEU A 663 -8.69 24.49 -42.37
CA LEU A 663 -9.15 25.55 -41.45
C LEU A 663 -9.85 26.70 -42.19
N GLU A 664 -9.53 26.92 -43.48
CA GLU A 664 -10.21 27.91 -44.31
C GLU A 664 -11.68 27.61 -44.61
N SER A 665 -12.15 26.36 -44.41
CA SER A 665 -13.57 26.04 -44.56
C SER A 665 -14.41 26.54 -43.39
N ILE A 666 -13.77 26.95 -42.29
CA ILE A 666 -14.41 27.56 -41.13
C ILE A 666 -14.51 29.07 -41.39
N ASN A 667 -15.52 29.48 -42.15
CA ASN A 667 -15.87 30.90 -42.32
C ASN A 667 -17.17 31.21 -41.58
N THR A 668 -17.16 32.29 -40.80
CA THR A 668 -18.29 32.96 -40.13
C THR A 668 -19.60 33.00 -40.92
N ASP A 669 -19.54 33.10 -42.25
CA ASP A 669 -20.74 33.17 -43.12
C ASP A 669 -21.45 31.80 -43.28
N VAL A 670 -20.79 30.71 -42.87
CA VAL A 670 -21.23 29.32 -43.02
C VAL A 670 -21.37 28.61 -41.66
N VAL A 671 -20.98 29.27 -40.56
CA VAL A 671 -21.07 28.70 -39.20
C VAL A 671 -22.54 28.55 -38.77
N GLU A 672 -23.00 27.32 -38.72
CA GLU A 672 -24.32 26.97 -38.18
C GLU A 672 -24.29 26.89 -36.64
N ASP A 673 -25.47 26.98 -35.99
CA ASP A 673 -25.56 26.89 -34.52
C ASP A 673 -25.02 25.56 -33.97
N GLY A 674 -24.99 24.50 -34.80
CA GLY A 674 -24.42 23.20 -34.43
C GLY A 674 -22.91 23.24 -34.14
N TRP A 675 -22.16 24.22 -34.64
CA TRP A 675 -20.73 24.30 -34.38
C TRP A 675 -20.40 25.05 -33.07
N LYS A 676 -21.38 25.77 -32.51
CA LYS A 676 -21.22 26.62 -31.32
C LYS A 676 -21.26 25.79 -30.03
N GLN A 677 -20.23 24.98 -29.82
CA GLN A 677 -20.11 24.12 -28.65
C GLN A 677 -19.37 24.84 -27.53
N HIS A 678 -19.98 24.86 -26.33
CA HIS A 678 -19.38 25.43 -25.12
C HIS A 678 -18.85 24.33 -24.18
N ALA A 679 -19.04 23.08 -24.57
CA ALA A 679 -18.52 21.89 -23.91
C ALA A 679 -18.19 20.81 -24.95
N ILE A 680 -17.24 19.94 -24.65
CA ILE A 680 -16.89 18.78 -25.47
C ILE A 680 -16.62 17.57 -24.57
N ASN A 681 -17.08 16.40 -25.02
CA ASN A 681 -16.81 15.12 -24.42
C ASN A 681 -15.75 14.39 -25.26
N ILE A 682 -14.64 14.03 -24.63
CA ILE A 682 -13.57 13.24 -25.24
C ILE A 682 -13.45 11.92 -24.48
N THR A 683 -13.36 10.81 -25.21
CA THR A 683 -13.03 9.50 -24.63
C THR A 683 -11.52 9.35 -24.59
N VAL A 684 -10.98 8.98 -23.42
CA VAL A 684 -9.56 8.72 -23.21
C VAL A 684 -9.12 7.58 -24.13
N PRO A 685 -8.15 7.81 -25.03
CA PRO A 685 -7.74 6.81 -26.01
C PRO A 685 -7.00 5.64 -25.35
N ALA A 686 -7.15 4.45 -25.94
CA ALA A 686 -6.52 3.23 -25.46
C ALA A 686 -4.99 3.27 -25.38
N GLN A 687 -4.38 3.83 -26.42
CA GLN A 687 -2.94 3.72 -26.66
C GLN A 687 -2.25 5.08 -26.77
N SER A 688 -2.90 6.16 -26.31
CA SER A 688 -2.32 7.50 -26.35
C SER A 688 -1.88 7.93 -24.95
N ASP A 689 -0.60 8.20 -24.78
CA ASP A 689 -0.09 8.84 -23.55
C ASP A 689 -0.57 10.30 -23.44
N GLU A 690 -1.17 10.86 -24.50
CA GLU A 690 -1.60 12.25 -24.58
C GLU A 690 -3.11 12.38 -24.84
N ILE A 691 -3.76 13.32 -24.14
CA ILE A 691 -5.15 13.75 -24.36
C ILE A 691 -5.12 15.23 -24.78
N GLN A 692 -5.56 15.54 -26.00
CA GLN A 692 -5.55 16.91 -26.52
C GLN A 692 -6.95 17.54 -26.58
N PHE A 693 -7.05 18.77 -26.08
CA PHE A 693 -8.21 19.64 -26.26
C PHE A 693 -7.78 20.87 -27.08
N ASN A 694 -8.24 20.97 -28.32
CA ASN A 694 -7.98 22.14 -29.17
C ASN A 694 -9.24 23.00 -29.28
N ILE A 695 -9.19 24.19 -28.67
CA ILE A 695 -10.36 25.06 -28.46
C ILE A 695 -10.15 26.36 -29.23
N VAL A 696 -11.14 26.77 -30.02
CA VAL A 696 -11.13 28.06 -30.72
C VAL A 696 -12.27 28.94 -30.24
N HIS A 697 -11.92 30.13 -29.79
CA HIS A 697 -12.87 31.20 -29.50
C HIS A 697 -12.84 32.22 -30.65
N SER A 698 -13.95 32.36 -31.37
CA SER A 698 -14.04 33.28 -32.51
C SER A 698 -14.75 34.58 -32.13
N TYR A 699 -14.14 35.69 -32.53
CA TYR A 699 -14.62 37.06 -32.31
C TYR A 699 -14.61 37.82 -33.62
N ASP A 700 -15.61 37.62 -34.46
CA ASP A 700 -15.65 38.24 -35.78
C ASP A 700 -16.40 39.57 -35.74
N ILE A 701 -15.70 40.65 -36.06
CA ILE A 701 -16.31 41.98 -36.15
C ILE A 701 -17.21 42.03 -37.37
N ASP A 702 -18.38 42.58 -37.16
CA ASP A 702 -19.35 42.80 -38.21
C ASP A 702 -18.98 43.99 -39.08
N THR A 703 -19.42 43.94 -40.33
CA THR A 703 -19.29 45.04 -41.26
C THR A 703 -20.66 45.59 -41.62
N ARG A 704 -20.71 46.88 -41.95
CA ARG A 704 -21.95 47.56 -42.31
C ARG A 704 -21.75 48.42 -43.54
N ALA A 705 -22.73 48.40 -44.42
CA ALA A 705 -22.76 49.33 -45.54
C ALA A 705 -23.39 50.67 -45.14
N ILE A 706 -22.88 51.77 -45.68
CA ILE A 706 -23.41 53.12 -45.45
C ILE A 706 -24.01 53.63 -46.76
N GLU A 707 -25.33 53.82 -46.78
CA GLU A 707 -26.08 54.27 -47.94
C GLU A 707 -26.32 55.78 -47.86
N VAL A 708 -25.74 56.54 -48.80
CA VAL A 708 -25.85 58.00 -48.86
C VAL A 708 -27.00 58.39 -49.80
N ILE A 709 -28.07 58.93 -49.24
CA ILE A 709 -29.27 59.31 -49.99
C ILE A 709 -29.33 60.82 -50.15
N ALA A 710 -29.15 61.31 -51.37
CA ALA A 710 -29.32 62.72 -51.69
C ALA A 710 -30.80 63.07 -51.89
N VAL A 711 -31.25 64.19 -51.30
CA VAL A 711 -32.60 64.74 -51.49
C VAL A 711 -32.49 66.24 -51.74
N THR A 712 -33.24 66.77 -52.70
CA THR A 712 -33.30 68.23 -52.98
C THR A 712 -34.65 68.79 -52.56
N ASP A 713 -34.68 69.92 -51.84
CA ASP A 713 -35.91 70.68 -51.57
C ASP A 713 -36.34 71.52 -52.81
N GLY A 714 -36.39 70.92 -54.01
CA GLY A 714 -36.61 71.67 -55.26
C GLY A 714 -36.46 70.82 -56.53
N GLU A 715 -36.04 71.46 -57.63
CA GLU A 715 -35.72 70.77 -58.87
C GLU A 715 -34.33 70.13 -58.75
N GLU A 716 -34.25 68.82 -59.03
CA GLU A 716 -33.03 68.02 -58.91
C GLU A 716 -31.92 68.55 -59.83
N PRO A 717 -30.65 68.61 -59.38
CA PRO A 717 -29.55 69.05 -60.22
C PRO A 717 -29.35 68.12 -61.43
N ALA A 718 -28.93 68.70 -62.56
CA ALA A 718 -28.67 67.95 -63.80
C ALA A 718 -27.39 67.08 -63.75
N ALA A 719 -26.50 67.34 -62.79
CA ALA A 719 -25.29 66.56 -62.55
C ALA A 719 -25.51 65.64 -61.34
N PRO A 720 -24.96 64.41 -61.35
CA PRO A 720 -25.06 63.51 -60.21
C PRO A 720 -24.34 64.09 -59.00
N TYR A 721 -24.86 63.80 -57.82
CA TYR A 721 -24.17 64.06 -56.56
C TYR A 721 -22.89 63.23 -56.48
N VAL A 722 -21.81 63.86 -56.00
CA VAL A 722 -20.52 63.20 -55.79
C VAL A 722 -20.23 63.21 -54.30
N PHE A 723 -20.18 62.01 -53.73
CA PHE A 723 -19.87 61.81 -52.32
C PHE A 723 -18.51 61.13 -52.16
N GLU A 724 -17.82 61.52 -51.10
CA GLU A 724 -16.60 60.88 -50.66
C GLU A 724 -16.72 60.56 -49.17
N TYR A 725 -16.09 59.48 -48.73
CA TYR A 725 -16.07 59.07 -47.33
C TYR A 725 -14.64 58.86 -46.81
N SER A 726 -14.48 58.93 -45.50
CA SER A 726 -13.23 58.68 -44.78
C SER A 726 -13.51 57.92 -43.49
N ILE A 727 -12.62 57.00 -43.15
CA ILE A 727 -12.62 56.21 -41.90
C ILE A 727 -11.35 56.46 -41.05
N ASP A 728 -10.51 57.40 -41.49
CA ASP A 728 -9.19 57.71 -40.90
C ASP A 728 -9.08 59.20 -40.54
N GLU A 729 -10.14 59.73 -39.92
CA GLU A 729 -10.22 61.12 -39.48
C GLU A 729 -10.05 62.17 -40.59
N GLY A 730 -10.38 61.80 -41.84
CA GLY A 730 -10.28 62.69 -43.00
C GLY A 730 -8.89 62.74 -43.65
N ALA A 731 -7.96 61.87 -43.24
CA ALA A 731 -6.63 61.79 -43.84
C ALA A 731 -6.67 61.25 -45.27
N THR A 732 -7.53 60.27 -45.55
CA THR A 732 -7.80 59.76 -46.89
C THR A 732 -9.30 59.80 -47.21
N TRP A 733 -9.62 60.09 -48.48
CA TRP A 733 -10.98 60.18 -48.96
C TRP A 733 -11.18 59.22 -50.13
N GLN A 734 -12.23 58.41 -50.04
CA GLN A 734 -12.60 57.44 -51.05
C GLN A 734 -13.94 57.82 -51.67
N LEU A 735 -14.10 57.57 -52.96
CA LEU A 735 -15.35 57.87 -53.67
C LEU A 735 -16.45 56.88 -53.22
N VAL A 736 -17.66 57.38 -53.01
CA VAL A 736 -18.85 56.53 -52.79
C VAL A 736 -19.40 56.10 -54.14
N GLU A 737 -19.39 54.80 -54.43
CA GLU A 737 -19.94 54.22 -55.67
C GLU A 737 -21.40 53.81 -55.47
N ASP A 738 -22.28 54.10 -56.43
CA ASP A 738 -23.71 53.76 -56.39
C ASP A 738 -24.42 54.12 -55.07
N ASN A 739 -24.03 55.24 -54.45
CA ASN A 739 -24.52 55.73 -53.16
C ASN A 739 -24.24 54.78 -51.97
N LEU A 740 -23.31 53.84 -52.09
CA LEU A 740 -23.05 52.84 -51.07
C LEU A 740 -21.55 52.73 -50.75
N THR A 741 -21.22 52.82 -49.47
CA THR A 741 -19.94 52.36 -48.94
C THR A 741 -20.12 50.94 -48.43
N THR A 742 -19.29 49.98 -48.85
CA THR A 742 -19.36 48.58 -48.38
C THR A 742 -18.30 48.30 -47.31
N ASP A 743 -18.51 47.23 -46.54
CA ASP A 743 -17.50 46.60 -45.67
C ASP A 743 -16.89 47.51 -44.58
N VAL A 744 -17.63 48.50 -44.07
CA VAL A 744 -17.16 49.33 -42.95
C VAL A 744 -17.27 48.54 -41.66
N LEU A 745 -16.13 48.22 -41.03
CA LEU A 745 -16.10 47.59 -39.71
C LEU A 745 -16.84 48.44 -38.67
N LEU A 746 -17.54 47.79 -37.74
CA LEU A 746 -18.25 48.50 -36.68
C LEU A 746 -17.32 49.12 -35.63
N ILE A 747 -16.21 48.45 -35.33
CA ILE A 747 -15.16 48.89 -34.40
C ILE A 747 -13.78 48.60 -34.99
N ASP A 748 -12.76 49.30 -34.49
CA ASP A 748 -11.38 48.96 -34.78
C ASP A 748 -10.95 47.75 -33.96
N GLY A 749 -10.44 46.71 -34.63
CA GLY A 749 -10.07 45.46 -33.99
C GLY A 749 -8.90 45.56 -33.00
N THR A 750 -8.17 46.66 -32.97
CA THR A 750 -7.01 46.86 -32.06
C THR A 750 -7.36 47.77 -30.88
N SER A 751 -7.97 48.92 -31.13
CA SER A 751 -8.33 49.93 -30.12
C SER A 751 -9.69 49.70 -29.47
N LEU A 752 -10.55 48.86 -30.07
CA LEU A 752 -11.93 48.61 -29.67
C LEU A 752 -12.83 49.85 -29.73
N GLU A 753 -12.35 50.95 -30.31
CA GLU A 753 -13.13 52.16 -30.48
C GLU A 753 -14.08 52.01 -31.69
N PRO A 754 -15.29 52.59 -31.64
CA PRO A 754 -16.18 52.63 -32.80
C PRO A 754 -15.49 53.29 -34.00
N ILE A 755 -15.61 52.68 -35.18
CA ILE A 755 -15.10 53.31 -36.40
C ILE A 755 -15.89 54.60 -36.65
N GLN A 756 -15.16 55.71 -36.66
CA GLN A 756 -15.72 57.01 -36.98
C GLN A 756 -15.67 57.24 -38.48
N VAL A 757 -16.83 57.63 -39.02
CA VAL A 757 -17.00 57.86 -40.46
C VAL A 757 -17.26 59.34 -40.68
N LEU A 758 -16.62 59.88 -41.71
CA LEU A 758 -16.94 61.17 -42.30
C LEU A 758 -17.48 60.94 -43.71
N VAL A 759 -18.49 61.70 -44.09
CA VAL A 759 -18.97 61.77 -45.47
C VAL A 759 -18.98 63.23 -45.89
N ARG A 760 -18.56 63.50 -47.12
CA ARG A 760 -18.64 64.84 -47.71
C ARG A 760 -19.27 64.81 -49.09
N GLU A 761 -20.04 65.84 -49.38
CA GLU A 761 -20.63 66.10 -50.69
C GLU A 761 -19.86 67.21 -51.39
N GLN A 762 -19.53 67.01 -52.67
CA GLN A 762 -18.96 68.07 -53.50
C GLN A 762 -20.06 69.08 -53.90
N LEU A 763 -19.89 70.35 -53.49
CA LEU A 763 -20.90 71.38 -53.69
C LEU A 763 -20.79 72.07 -55.06
N PRO A 764 -21.91 72.32 -55.75
CA PRO A 764 -21.94 73.16 -56.95
C PRO A 764 -21.80 74.66 -56.61
N ASP A 765 -21.59 75.51 -57.61
CA ASP A 765 -21.60 76.99 -57.48
C ASP A 765 -22.88 77.57 -58.11
N PRO A 766 -23.75 78.28 -57.36
CA PRO A 766 -23.64 78.65 -55.95
C PRO A 766 -23.93 77.48 -54.99
N ALA A 767 -23.20 77.44 -53.87
CA ALA A 767 -23.29 76.38 -52.88
C ALA A 767 -24.67 76.34 -52.18
N PRO A 768 -25.36 75.19 -52.16
CA PRO A 768 -26.57 74.99 -51.36
C PRO A 768 -26.25 74.84 -49.87
N ASP A 769 -27.27 74.99 -49.03
CA ASP A 769 -27.19 74.61 -47.61
C ASP A 769 -27.52 73.12 -47.50
N VAL A 770 -26.57 72.29 -47.02
CA VAL A 770 -26.73 70.82 -46.95
C VAL A 770 -26.93 70.40 -45.50
N ARG A 771 -28.07 69.73 -45.25
CA ARG A 771 -28.40 69.15 -43.96
C ARG A 771 -28.25 67.64 -43.98
N TRP A 772 -27.54 67.10 -42.99
CA TRP A 772 -27.24 65.68 -42.88
C TRP A 772 -28.05 65.03 -41.76
N VAL A 773 -28.61 63.85 -42.00
CA VAL A 773 -29.40 63.09 -41.02
C VAL A 773 -29.15 61.59 -41.16
N LEU A 774 -28.80 60.91 -40.06
CA LEU A 774 -28.84 59.45 -39.98
C LEU A 774 -30.28 59.01 -39.74
N ARG A 775 -30.78 57.98 -40.44
CA ARG A 775 -32.22 57.62 -40.39
C ARG A 775 -32.63 56.80 -39.16
N GLU A 776 -31.79 55.88 -38.70
CA GLU A 776 -32.17 54.91 -37.67
C GLU A 776 -31.08 54.74 -36.60
N PRO A 777 -31.26 55.28 -35.38
CA PRO A 777 -32.29 56.27 -35.00
C PRO A 777 -32.06 57.63 -35.67
N GLU A 778 -33.15 58.36 -35.94
CA GLU A 778 -33.10 59.66 -36.62
C GLU A 778 -32.23 60.65 -35.85
N THR A 779 -31.05 60.98 -36.39
CA THR A 779 -30.04 61.80 -35.71
C THR A 779 -29.53 62.88 -36.66
N PRO A 780 -29.83 64.17 -36.41
CA PRO A 780 -29.28 65.25 -37.22
C PRO A 780 -27.79 65.41 -36.94
N LEU A 781 -26.99 65.52 -38.00
CA LEU A 781 -25.56 65.77 -37.94
C LEU A 781 -25.27 67.23 -38.26
N LYS A 782 -24.31 67.82 -37.57
CA LYS A 782 -23.73 69.11 -37.96
C LYS A 782 -22.96 68.96 -39.28
N SER A 783 -22.91 70.04 -40.04
CA SER A 783 -22.13 70.12 -41.27
C SER A 783 -21.22 71.34 -41.29
N ASP A 784 -20.02 71.14 -41.82
CA ASP A 784 -19.05 72.18 -42.09
C ASP A 784 -18.85 72.30 -43.61
N SER A 785 -19.01 73.52 -44.12
CA SER A 785 -18.84 73.81 -45.55
C SER A 785 -17.52 74.54 -45.80
N GLU A 786 -16.51 73.82 -46.29
CA GLU A 786 -15.18 74.34 -46.58
C GLU A 786 -14.65 73.78 -47.91
N ASN A 787 -13.83 74.57 -48.62
CA ASN A 787 -13.11 74.14 -49.83
C ASN A 787 -13.98 73.52 -50.94
N GLY A 788 -15.26 73.90 -51.03
CA GLY A 788 -16.19 73.40 -52.04
C GLY A 788 -16.90 72.09 -51.67
N TYR A 789 -16.86 71.69 -50.40
CA TYR A 789 -17.54 70.50 -49.88
C TYR A 789 -18.43 70.85 -48.69
N SER A 790 -19.49 70.07 -48.47
CA SER A 790 -20.19 69.99 -47.18
C SER A 790 -19.83 68.66 -46.54
N THR A 791 -19.21 68.70 -45.36
CA THR A 791 -18.74 67.50 -44.65
C THR A 791 -19.57 67.31 -43.39
N THR A 792 -19.96 66.07 -43.09
CA THR A 792 -20.62 65.70 -41.83
C THR A 792 -19.67 65.87 -40.63
N GLU A 793 -20.21 66.04 -39.43
CA GLU A 793 -19.46 65.66 -38.22
C GLU A 793 -19.24 64.14 -38.17
N PHE A 794 -18.31 63.69 -37.32
CA PHE A 794 -18.05 62.28 -37.10
C PHE A 794 -19.30 61.55 -36.60
N PHE A 795 -19.58 60.38 -37.18
CA PHE A 795 -20.58 59.45 -36.68
C PHE A 795 -20.03 58.03 -36.66
N ASN A 796 -20.58 57.18 -35.77
CA ASN A 796 -20.09 55.83 -35.60
C ASN A 796 -20.76 54.87 -36.61
N ALA A 797 -19.98 53.95 -37.18
CA ALA A 797 -20.52 52.90 -38.06
C ALA A 797 -21.57 52.01 -37.36
N ASN A 798 -21.41 51.78 -36.05
CA ASN A 798 -22.35 51.00 -35.23
C ASN A 798 -23.59 51.78 -34.75
N HIS A 799 -23.84 52.98 -35.26
CA HIS A 799 -24.98 53.80 -34.84
C HIS A 799 -26.31 53.06 -34.99
N GLY A 800 -27.06 52.92 -33.89
CA GLY A 800 -28.35 52.23 -33.88
C GLY A 800 -28.29 50.71 -33.85
N ILE A 801 -27.11 50.11 -33.69
CA ILE A 801 -26.90 48.68 -33.46
C ILE A 801 -26.53 48.48 -31.99
N ASP A 802 -27.16 47.49 -31.36
CA ASP A 802 -26.86 47.03 -30.01
C ASP A 802 -26.52 45.53 -30.00
N GLU A 803 -26.19 45.02 -28.82
CA GLU A 803 -25.78 43.63 -28.59
C GLU A 803 -26.90 42.60 -28.83
N ASP A 804 -28.16 43.05 -28.85
CA ASP A 804 -29.35 42.24 -29.11
C ASP A 804 -29.85 42.36 -30.56
N SER A 805 -29.16 43.14 -31.39
CA SER A 805 -29.58 43.43 -32.76
C SER A 805 -29.44 42.20 -33.66
N PRO A 806 -30.54 41.69 -34.24
CA PRO A 806 -30.54 40.40 -34.92
C PRO A 806 -29.91 40.41 -36.31
N THR A 807 -29.71 41.60 -36.87
CA THR A 807 -29.14 41.84 -38.20
C THR A 807 -28.36 43.15 -38.19
N THR A 808 -27.69 43.42 -39.31
CA THR A 808 -26.83 44.59 -39.51
C THR A 808 -27.34 45.36 -40.71
N PRO A 809 -28.46 46.08 -40.57
CA PRO A 809 -29.06 46.78 -41.70
C PRO A 809 -28.14 47.91 -42.18
N ASN A 810 -28.21 48.29 -43.45
CA ASN A 810 -27.43 49.43 -43.96
C ASN A 810 -27.70 50.71 -43.13
N LEU A 811 -26.66 51.52 -42.91
CA LEU A 811 -26.80 52.83 -42.27
C LEU A 811 -27.17 53.87 -43.32
N GLN A 812 -28.38 54.42 -43.25
CA GLN A 812 -28.82 55.44 -44.19
C GLN A 812 -28.47 56.85 -43.71
N LEU A 813 -27.65 57.53 -44.51
CA LEU A 813 -27.25 58.92 -44.32
C LEU A 813 -27.93 59.79 -45.38
N ILE A 814 -28.82 60.69 -44.97
CA ILE A 814 -29.58 61.55 -45.87
C ILE A 814 -28.89 62.92 -45.97
N ALA A 815 -28.53 63.32 -47.19
CA ALA A 815 -28.03 64.65 -47.53
C ALA A 815 -29.17 65.47 -48.16
N THR A 816 -29.75 66.40 -47.40
CA THR A 816 -30.81 67.29 -47.89
C THR A 816 -30.23 68.61 -48.37
N ASN A 817 -30.25 68.83 -49.68
CA ASN A 817 -29.77 70.04 -50.35
C ASN A 817 -30.88 71.10 -50.42
N GLY A 818 -30.70 72.20 -49.70
CA GLY A 818 -31.58 73.37 -49.76
C GLY A 818 -31.41 74.16 -51.06
N VAL A 819 -32.49 74.81 -51.51
CA VAL A 819 -32.42 75.66 -52.72
C VAL A 819 -31.60 76.93 -52.42
N PRO A 820 -30.55 77.26 -53.21
CA PRO A 820 -29.83 78.50 -53.05
C PRO A 820 -30.75 79.69 -53.36
N ILE A 821 -31.21 80.39 -52.33
CA ILE A 821 -32.05 81.59 -52.50
C ILE A 821 -31.15 82.77 -52.81
N SER A 822 -30.94 83.07 -54.11
CA SER A 822 -30.31 84.33 -54.50
C SER A 822 -31.33 85.47 -54.39
N PHE A 823 -31.20 86.33 -53.37
CA PHE A 823 -31.94 87.59 -53.30
C PHE A 823 -31.22 88.65 -54.15
N ASP A 824 -31.63 88.80 -55.41
CA ASP A 824 -31.27 89.99 -56.18
C ASP A 824 -32.13 91.18 -55.74
N PHE A 825 -31.75 91.82 -54.63
CA PHE A 825 -32.36 93.07 -54.16
C PHE A 825 -32.33 94.18 -55.22
N SER A 826 -31.43 94.07 -56.21
CA SER A 826 -31.31 95.04 -57.29
C SER A 826 -32.47 94.89 -58.29
N ALA A 827 -32.95 93.68 -58.57
CA ALA A 827 -34.09 93.44 -59.47
C ALA A 827 -35.46 93.68 -58.79
N MET A 828 -35.56 93.58 -57.47
CA MET A 828 -36.82 93.68 -56.72
C MET A 828 -37.30 95.12 -56.39
N LEU A 829 -36.52 96.16 -56.68
CA LEU A 829 -36.88 97.56 -56.39
C LEU A 829 -37.14 98.35 -57.69
N PRO A 830 -38.33 98.97 -57.87
CA PRO A 830 -38.55 99.95 -58.95
C PRO A 830 -37.57 101.12 -58.82
N ASP A 831 -37.14 101.73 -59.94
CA ASP A 831 -36.17 102.84 -59.97
C ASP A 831 -36.52 104.03 -59.03
N THR A 832 -37.80 104.21 -58.71
CA THR A 832 -38.29 105.20 -57.74
C THR A 832 -37.92 104.85 -56.28
N GLY A 833 -37.82 103.57 -55.92
CA GLY A 833 -37.42 103.09 -54.60
C GLY A 833 -35.92 103.30 -54.32
N ARG A 834 -35.06 103.09 -55.33
CA ARG A 834 -33.60 103.26 -55.20
C ARG A 834 -33.19 104.69 -54.82
N LYS A 835 -33.87 105.71 -55.35
CA LYS A 835 -33.58 107.12 -54.99
C LYS A 835 -34.07 107.49 -53.59
N THR A 836 -35.18 106.91 -53.15
CA THR A 836 -35.79 107.26 -51.86
C THR A 836 -35.03 106.66 -50.68
N LEU A 837 -34.51 105.43 -50.82
CA LEU A 837 -33.70 104.79 -49.78
C LEU A 837 -32.34 105.49 -49.57
N VAL A 838 -31.70 105.94 -50.65
CA VAL A 838 -30.45 106.74 -50.59
C VAL A 838 -30.69 108.09 -49.91
N TRP A 839 -31.85 108.72 -50.12
CA TRP A 839 -32.23 109.93 -49.41
C TRP A 839 -32.52 109.70 -47.93
N ILE A 840 -33.18 108.59 -47.56
CA ILE A 840 -33.48 108.27 -46.15
C ILE A 840 -32.22 107.90 -45.38
N LEU A 841 -31.35 107.06 -45.94
CA LEU A 841 -30.06 106.73 -45.32
C LEU A 841 -29.10 107.93 -45.32
N GLY A 842 -29.09 108.74 -46.37
CA GLY A 842 -28.30 109.96 -46.46
C GLY A 842 -28.75 111.05 -45.46
N LEU A 843 -30.06 111.27 -45.31
CA LEU A 843 -30.61 112.20 -44.31
C LEU A 843 -30.47 111.67 -42.89
N GLY A 844 -30.62 110.36 -42.67
CA GLY A 844 -30.37 109.71 -41.39
C GLY A 844 -28.91 109.85 -40.94
N LEU A 845 -27.97 109.62 -41.84
CA LEU A 845 -26.53 109.78 -41.58
C LEU A 845 -26.16 111.25 -41.33
N LEU A 846 -26.74 112.20 -42.08
CA LEU A 846 -26.54 113.64 -41.86
C LEU A 846 -27.13 114.12 -40.52
N SER A 847 -28.26 113.55 -40.10
CA SER A 847 -28.88 113.84 -38.80
C SER A 847 -28.02 113.30 -37.65
N ALA A 848 -27.47 112.09 -37.80
CA ALA A 848 -26.56 111.48 -36.83
C ALA A 848 -25.22 112.24 -36.76
N LEU A 849 -24.65 112.66 -37.90
CA LEU A 849 -23.45 113.51 -37.95
C LEU A 849 -23.70 114.90 -37.36
N GLY A 850 -24.88 115.49 -37.59
CA GLY A 850 -25.28 116.76 -36.96
C GLY A 850 -25.38 116.65 -35.43
N ALA A 851 -25.96 115.56 -34.93
CA ALA A 851 -26.03 115.27 -33.50
C ALA A 851 -24.63 115.03 -32.90
N LEU A 852 -23.74 114.33 -33.62
CA LEU A 852 -22.35 114.10 -33.21
C LEU A 852 -21.54 115.41 -33.18
N ILE A 853 -21.71 116.29 -34.17
CA ILE A 853 -21.05 117.61 -34.22
C ILE A 853 -21.55 118.51 -33.09
N MET A 854 -22.85 118.53 -32.79
CA MET A 854 -23.37 119.28 -31.64
C MET A 854 -22.91 118.69 -30.30
N HIS A 855 -22.79 117.37 -30.19
CA HIS A 855 -22.21 116.71 -29.01
C HIS A 855 -20.73 117.05 -28.81
N LEU A 856 -19.95 117.14 -29.90
CA LEU A 856 -18.54 117.54 -29.85
C LEU A 856 -18.34 119.04 -29.57
N ARG A 857 -19.28 119.90 -29.99
CA ARG A 857 -19.20 121.37 -29.76
C ARG A 857 -19.62 121.79 -28.36
N GLY A 858 -20.37 120.96 -27.63
CA GLY A 858 -20.73 121.18 -26.22
C GLY A 858 -19.64 120.76 -25.21
N ARG A 859 -18.45 120.34 -25.67
CA ARG A 859 -17.39 119.75 -24.83
C ARG A 859 -16.05 120.51 -24.83
N ASN A 860 -16.04 121.75 -25.33
CA ASN A 860 -14.92 122.71 -25.33
C ASN A 860 -15.51 124.15 -25.34
N ASP A 861 -16.26 124.60 -24.34
CA ASP A 861 -15.69 125.09 -23.07
C ASP A 861 -15.00 124.07 -22.15
#